data_AF-A0A4E0QQD5-F1
#
_entry.id   AF-A0A4E0QQD5-F1
#
_cell.length_a   1.000
_cell.length_b   1.000
_cell.length_c   1.000
_cell.angle_alpha   90.00
_cell.angle_beta   90.00
_cell.angle_gamma   90.00
#
_symmetry.space_group_name_H-M   'P 1'
#
loop_
_entity.id
_entity.type
_entity.pdbx_description
1 polymer ?
#
loop_
_entity_poly.entity_id
_entity_poly.type
_entity_poly.pdbx_seq_one_letter_code
_entity_poly.pdbx_strand_id
1 'polypeptide(L)'
;MPASILMNWIGSVETPEIAMQLLAQGGIPNSAVIEGGQITQIQIEHIWAEAWIDFFPSRGARHRTGDSWIPLDASFKRHQHQSGIDWQTSIPFNSQSLATQLENNATAGSDWITDIDDILLQNTLSNHKSTVEQWLIDQGLLNAPLSDLLGQTTVIQSLRPILAAGLPYEIIAKVETIETLPANLQHHYQISLFESAAHRVRGEAAFTYTISWPQLATQRLSLAFVPAEAVDVQVLESFLPEGDIDASQLLSQLPGYLINFNAELRLNDEIVATAGPFVMGSHLVSETVYTSPTLNEEHAISYPIAGEFRSFAWDLQGGMSQALERVSDHLNNQVNDLLYGSLQTYFAANEVYDEWQARLNGVVAYRAPSQGVARTVLETDFILGVPQSVSFPGIAFEMERLQIQGVDHRLKRQVGRLSSALASLVLEQAFGDGQTTGISALRALAAALEIGQRVYTLTAENAPTILPTLELDEQAQELMERLLRNGWQVTIPTGTVTLENWRGLGTQGVDLESGQTSFPTFGSGNLATGLLYNDLGRLFGWGGVTPERLSSALEALKLPVQAMAQGLLPLVRDPLSISATDNVLTLIAGSLVDLETGPKLPEVLDEHLWSGLLLEHLSLGQLLDPVAPTVGIQLSTTTLVPGESVQISVTASDNEALTSLTLMLNESALVLDENGDATFIAELPGAYNLVATAVDNAGNISREQAAFLVSAPEDTTAPTLAIHSPADESEITAPTPFVATVQDENLVSWKLAVQSVSQPGETVIATGSQIADNETIATFDPTLLINGIYKVIFEAEDANGQTTQLTSTYNVTGDLKVGHFSFTVEDLSIPMMGMPIRVLRTYDTRRKGESLDFGQGWSVSYQNTKIEESRVIGENWELNEYGTGLSRQFCIEPIGKPQVMVTLPNGDVETFNAVVTPRCAMFQAPPNPVLVFEPESNTFSSLQSLDALGDDIYFANGTLIDLGNGTPFNPSRYL
;
A
#
# COMPACT_ATOMS: atom_id res chain seq x y z
N MET A 1 -9.06 22.14 20.83
CA MET A 1 -8.51 22.29 19.45
C MET A 1 -9.64 22.04 18.44
N PRO A 2 -9.73 22.75 17.31
CA PRO A 2 -10.70 22.42 16.25
C PRO A 2 -10.57 20.95 15.83
N ALA A 3 -11.69 20.25 15.66
CA ALA A 3 -11.68 18.81 15.39
C ALA A 3 -10.88 18.46 14.13
N SER A 4 -11.03 19.24 13.05
CA SER A 4 -10.29 19.06 11.79
C SER A 4 -8.77 19.18 11.92
N ILE A 5 -8.29 20.04 12.83
CA ILE A 5 -6.84 20.19 13.08
C ILE A 5 -6.31 18.97 13.84
N LEU A 6 -7.06 18.49 14.84
CA LEU A 6 -6.68 17.29 15.59
C LEU A 6 -6.69 16.06 14.70
N MET A 7 -7.75 15.87 13.91
CA MET A 7 -7.86 14.80 12.92
C MET A 7 -6.64 14.79 11.99
N ASN A 8 -6.24 15.95 11.46
CA ASN A 8 -5.04 16.05 10.62
C ASN A 8 -3.74 15.71 11.35
N TRP A 9 -3.61 16.12 12.62
CA TRP A 9 -2.41 15.84 13.41
C TRP A 9 -2.21 14.35 13.65
N ILE A 10 -3.29 13.60 13.88
CA ILE A 10 -3.23 12.16 14.17
C ILE A 10 -3.46 11.29 12.93
N GLY A 11 -3.03 11.75 11.75
CA GLY A 11 -3.02 10.95 10.52
C GLY A 11 -4.17 11.19 9.54
N SER A 12 -4.96 12.26 9.73
CA SER A 12 -6.14 12.62 8.91
C SER A 12 -7.23 11.56 8.86
N VAL A 13 -7.63 11.07 10.02
CA VAL A 13 -8.83 10.25 10.16
C VAL A 13 -10.09 10.98 9.67
N GLU A 14 -11.09 10.24 9.21
CA GLU A 14 -12.25 10.79 8.50
C GLU A 14 -13.25 11.52 9.39
N THR A 15 -13.39 11.10 10.65
CA THR A 15 -14.38 11.65 11.59
C THR A 15 -13.77 12.03 12.94
N PRO A 16 -14.33 13.03 13.64
CA PRO A 16 -13.92 13.38 15.00
C PRO A 16 -14.04 12.21 15.99
N GLU A 17 -15.02 11.32 15.81
CA GLU A 17 -15.23 10.15 16.67
C GLU A 17 -14.09 9.14 16.54
N ILE A 18 -13.64 8.85 15.31
CA ILE A 18 -12.47 8.00 15.07
C ILE A 18 -11.23 8.63 15.72
N ALA A 19 -11.09 9.96 15.63
CA ALA A 19 -9.96 10.66 16.25
C ALA A 19 -9.94 10.49 17.77
N MET A 20 -11.10 10.65 18.41
CA MET A 20 -11.25 10.45 19.85
C MET A 20 -10.99 9.00 20.26
N GLN A 21 -11.43 8.03 19.47
CA GLN A 21 -11.19 6.61 19.73
C GLN A 21 -9.71 6.25 19.63
N LEU A 22 -9.01 6.75 18.61
CA LEU A 22 -7.57 6.51 18.43
C LEU A 22 -6.75 7.10 19.59
N LEU A 23 -7.10 8.31 20.04
CA LEU A 23 -6.51 8.91 21.23
C LEU A 23 -6.78 8.08 22.49
N ALA A 24 -8.02 7.61 22.67
CA ALA A 24 -8.39 6.79 23.82
C ALA A 24 -7.65 5.44 23.85
N GLN A 25 -7.46 4.79 22.70
CA GLN A 25 -6.65 3.58 22.55
C GLN A 25 -5.19 3.82 22.94
N GLY A 26 -4.64 4.99 22.61
CA GLY A 26 -3.32 5.43 23.08
C GLY A 26 -3.28 5.88 24.54
N GLY A 27 -4.40 5.80 25.28
CA GLY A 27 -4.50 6.25 26.66
C GLY A 27 -4.51 7.78 26.83
N ILE A 28 -4.83 8.55 25.79
CA ILE A 28 -4.87 10.01 25.85
C ILE A 28 -6.29 10.48 26.20
N PRO A 29 -6.51 11.07 27.39
CA PRO A 29 -7.83 11.58 27.78
C PRO A 29 -8.31 12.67 26.82
N ASN A 30 -9.54 12.53 26.36
CA ASN A 30 -10.12 13.46 25.41
C ASN A 30 -11.65 13.62 25.62
N SER A 31 -12.20 14.77 25.20
CA SER A 31 -13.64 15.03 25.24
C SER A 31 -14.10 15.92 24.09
N ALA A 32 -15.35 15.72 23.66
CA ALA A 32 -15.96 16.46 22.56
C ALA A 32 -16.59 17.77 23.02
N VAL A 33 -16.45 18.81 22.21
CA VAL A 33 -17.25 20.04 22.28
C VAL A 33 -18.27 19.99 21.15
N ILE A 34 -19.55 19.98 21.51
CA ILE A 34 -20.66 19.81 20.57
C ILE A 34 -21.39 21.13 20.39
N GLU A 35 -21.48 21.60 19.15
CA GLU A 35 -22.25 22.76 18.75
C GLU A 35 -23.15 22.38 17.58
N GLY A 36 -24.44 22.72 17.66
CA GLY A 36 -25.40 22.37 16.59
C GLY A 36 -25.56 20.87 16.31
N GLY A 37 -25.15 20.00 17.25
CA GLY A 37 -25.21 18.55 17.10
C GLY A 37 -23.99 17.91 16.42
N GLN A 38 -22.93 18.69 16.13
CA GLN A 38 -21.67 18.19 15.57
C GLN A 38 -20.50 18.45 16.52
N ILE A 39 -19.50 17.57 16.50
CA ILE A 39 -18.25 17.76 17.23
C ILE A 39 -17.41 18.81 16.50
N THR A 40 -17.36 20.04 17.01
CA THR A 40 -16.62 21.15 16.38
C THR A 40 -15.20 21.26 16.91
N GLN A 41 -14.98 20.88 18.16
CA GLN A 41 -13.68 20.89 18.82
C GLN A 41 -13.52 19.65 19.70
N ILE A 42 -12.26 19.26 19.90
CA ILE A 42 -11.88 18.20 20.83
C ILE A 42 -10.91 18.81 21.84
N GLN A 43 -11.17 18.54 23.12
CA GLN A 43 -10.28 18.85 24.23
C GLN A 43 -9.44 17.62 24.52
N ILE A 44 -8.14 17.81 24.69
CA ILE A 44 -7.19 16.74 25.02
C ILE A 44 -6.33 17.17 26.20
N GLU A 45 -5.91 16.20 27.00
CA GLU A 45 -4.77 16.40 27.90
C GLU A 45 -3.47 16.18 27.12
N HIS A 46 -2.54 17.15 27.21
CA HIS A 46 -1.32 17.13 26.42
C HIS A 46 -0.16 17.81 27.14
N ILE A 47 1.05 17.30 26.90
CA ILE A 47 2.29 17.81 27.48
C ILE A 47 3.12 18.48 26.38
N TRP A 48 3.62 19.69 26.65
CA TRP A 48 4.54 20.42 25.77
C TRP A 48 5.75 20.92 26.57
N ALA A 49 6.81 21.30 25.86
CA ALA A 49 8.01 21.87 26.47
C ALA A 49 7.95 23.40 26.49
N GLU A 50 8.58 24.03 27.49
CA GLU A 50 8.84 25.48 27.49
C GLU A 50 10.36 25.69 27.50
N ALA A 51 10.87 26.59 26.66
CA ALA A 51 12.29 26.90 26.57
C ALA A 51 12.58 28.35 27.01
N TRP A 52 13.65 28.57 27.77
CA TRP A 52 14.10 29.90 28.16
C TRP A 52 14.92 30.52 27.04
N ILE A 53 14.31 31.42 26.26
CA ILE A 53 14.87 31.95 24.99
C ILE A 53 15.06 33.46 25.07
N ASP A 54 16.11 33.96 24.40
CA ASP A 54 16.34 35.40 24.12
C ASP A 54 15.31 35.83 23.07
N PHE A 55 14.11 36.18 23.53
CA PHE A 55 12.98 36.42 22.67
C PHE A 55 12.82 37.89 22.32
N PHE A 56 13.23 38.84 23.14
CA PHE A 56 13.13 40.27 22.82
C PHE A 56 14.50 40.90 22.54
N PRO A 57 14.68 41.56 21.38
CA PRO A 57 13.74 41.78 20.26
C PRO A 57 13.82 40.70 19.17
N SER A 58 14.72 39.71 19.30
CA SER A 58 15.11 38.83 18.19
C SER A 58 14.11 37.72 17.84
N ARG A 59 13.14 37.48 18.73
CA ARG A 59 12.17 36.37 18.68
C ARG A 59 12.84 35.01 18.56
N GLY A 60 13.97 34.82 19.25
CA GLY A 60 14.75 33.59 19.24
C GLY A 60 15.67 33.42 18.04
N ALA A 61 15.68 34.35 17.07
CA ALA A 61 16.61 34.27 15.92
C ALA A 61 18.08 34.37 16.34
N ARG A 62 18.37 34.98 17.50
CA ARG A 62 19.72 35.02 18.09
C ARG A 62 19.60 34.72 19.58
N HIS A 63 20.06 33.54 19.98
CA HIS A 63 20.08 33.15 21.39
C HIS A 63 21.40 33.58 22.05
N ARG A 64 21.37 34.51 23.01
CA ARG A 64 22.53 34.87 23.85
C ARG A 64 22.28 34.61 25.33
N THR A 65 21.19 35.16 25.85
CA THR A 65 20.77 34.97 27.23
C THR A 65 19.25 35.01 27.24
N GLY A 66 18.60 33.98 27.76
CA GLY A 66 17.15 33.92 27.75
C GLY A 66 16.50 35.04 28.56
N ASP A 67 15.36 35.53 28.07
CA ASP A 67 14.56 36.58 28.71
C ASP A 67 13.07 36.19 28.87
N SER A 68 12.63 35.13 28.18
CA SER A 68 11.24 34.72 28.11
C SER A 68 11.12 33.19 28.02
N TRP A 69 10.13 32.62 28.70
CA TRP A 69 9.73 31.23 28.48
C TRP A 69 8.82 31.14 27.27
N ILE A 70 9.23 30.35 26.27
CA ILE A 70 8.50 30.16 25.01
C ILE A 70 8.01 28.71 24.93
N PRO A 71 6.70 28.48 24.79
CA PRO A 71 6.17 27.14 24.65
C PRO A 71 6.48 26.59 23.26
N LEU A 72 6.93 25.34 23.23
CA LEU A 72 7.35 24.60 22.05
C LEU A 72 6.75 23.20 22.13
N ASP A 73 5.93 22.86 21.15
CA ASP A 73 5.39 21.52 21.00
C ASP A 73 5.93 20.89 19.72
N ALA A 74 6.97 20.06 19.89
CA ALA A 74 7.57 19.34 18.78
C ALA A 74 6.76 18.10 18.35
N SER A 75 5.80 17.64 19.17
CA SER A 75 4.93 16.50 18.84
C SER A 75 3.81 16.92 17.89
N PHE A 76 3.37 18.18 17.96
CA PHE A 76 2.36 18.72 17.04
C PHE A 76 2.90 18.84 15.62
N LYS A 77 2.33 18.08 14.70
CA LYS A 77 2.62 18.11 13.26
C LYS A 77 1.33 18.33 12.48
N ARG A 78 1.42 19.16 11.44
CA ARG A 78 0.37 19.24 10.41
C ARG A 78 0.86 18.48 9.21
N HIS A 79 -0.06 17.78 8.57
CA HIS A 79 0.27 16.89 7.48
C HIS A 79 -0.42 17.33 6.20
N GLN A 80 0.28 17.21 5.09
CA GLN A 80 -0.28 17.23 3.75
C GLN A 80 -0.46 15.78 3.32
N HIS A 81 -1.68 15.46 2.89
CA HIS A 81 -2.03 14.12 2.45
C HIS A 81 -2.19 14.14 0.94
N GLN A 82 -1.47 13.24 0.30
CA GLN A 82 -1.69 12.85 -1.07
C GLN A 82 -2.41 11.51 -1.03
N SER A 83 -3.64 11.49 -1.54
CA SER A 83 -4.39 10.24 -1.67
C SER A 83 -3.67 9.32 -2.65
N GLY A 84 -3.68 8.02 -2.34
CA GLY A 84 -3.33 6.99 -3.31
C GLY A 84 -4.36 6.90 -4.44
N ILE A 85 -4.09 6.02 -5.39
CA ILE A 85 -5.01 5.75 -6.49
C ILE A 85 -6.10 4.80 -5.98
N ASP A 86 -7.34 5.02 -6.39
CA ASP A 86 -8.42 4.07 -6.11
C ASP A 86 -8.35 2.92 -7.12
N TRP A 87 -7.49 1.94 -6.82
CA TRP A 87 -7.21 0.82 -7.71
C TRP A 87 -8.03 -0.44 -7.34
N GLN A 88 -8.48 -0.56 -6.09
CA GLN A 88 -9.33 -1.67 -5.63
C GLN A 88 -10.67 -1.73 -6.38
N THR A 89 -11.24 -0.57 -6.74
CA THR A 89 -12.45 -0.52 -7.57
C THR A 89 -12.20 -0.81 -9.05
N SER A 90 -10.95 -0.68 -9.49
CA SER A 90 -10.53 -0.82 -10.89
C SER A 90 -10.07 -2.23 -11.25
N ILE A 91 -9.70 -3.05 -10.25
CA ILE A 91 -9.19 -4.41 -10.45
C ILE A 91 -10.23 -5.42 -9.94
N PRO A 92 -11.00 -6.07 -10.82
CA PRO A 92 -12.06 -6.98 -10.39
C PRO A 92 -11.49 -8.24 -9.72
N PHE A 93 -11.88 -8.50 -8.47
CA PHE A 93 -11.58 -9.74 -7.76
C PHE A 93 -12.85 -10.37 -7.18
N ASN A 94 -13.07 -11.66 -7.45
CA ASN A 94 -14.24 -12.39 -6.94
C ASN A 94 -13.91 -13.16 -5.67
N SER A 95 -13.75 -12.42 -4.58
CA SER A 95 -13.46 -12.97 -3.24
C SER A 95 -14.54 -13.93 -2.73
N GLN A 96 -15.81 -13.79 -3.13
CA GLN A 96 -16.87 -14.75 -2.76
C GLN A 96 -16.68 -16.12 -3.41
N SER A 97 -16.23 -16.14 -4.67
CA SER A 97 -15.91 -17.39 -5.37
C SER A 97 -14.75 -18.10 -4.71
N LEU A 98 -13.68 -17.37 -4.36
CA LEU A 98 -12.54 -17.96 -3.66
C LEU A 98 -12.97 -18.55 -2.31
N ALA A 99 -13.69 -17.79 -1.48
CA ALA A 99 -14.18 -18.28 -0.18
C ALA A 99 -14.99 -19.58 -0.32
N THR A 100 -15.89 -19.63 -1.29
CA THR A 100 -16.72 -20.82 -1.58
C THR A 100 -15.86 -22.01 -2.02
N GLN A 101 -14.83 -21.80 -2.83
CA GLN A 101 -13.95 -22.88 -3.27
C GLN A 101 -13.09 -23.42 -2.12
N LEU A 102 -12.54 -22.53 -1.29
CA LEU A 102 -11.77 -22.92 -0.10
C LEU A 102 -12.62 -23.73 0.88
N GLU A 103 -13.85 -23.29 1.18
CA GLU A 103 -14.77 -24.05 2.04
C GLU A 103 -15.10 -25.45 1.48
N ASN A 104 -15.25 -25.58 0.16
CA ASN A 104 -15.59 -26.86 -0.47
C ASN A 104 -14.39 -27.82 -0.58
N ASN A 105 -13.18 -27.28 -0.74
CA ASN A 105 -11.97 -28.08 -0.93
C ASN A 105 -11.28 -28.42 0.39
N ALA A 106 -11.50 -27.62 1.45
CA ALA A 106 -10.86 -27.84 2.73
C ALA A 106 -11.38 -29.10 3.44
N THR A 107 -10.46 -29.74 4.17
CA THR A 107 -10.84 -30.79 5.13
C THR A 107 -10.92 -30.15 6.51
N ALA A 108 -12.13 -29.71 6.89
CA ALA A 108 -12.38 -28.99 8.15
C ALA A 108 -13.65 -29.45 8.86
N GLY A 109 -13.65 -29.30 10.19
CA GLY A 109 -14.83 -29.31 11.06
C GLY A 109 -15.24 -27.90 11.47
N SER A 110 -16.13 -27.79 12.46
CA SER A 110 -16.58 -26.49 12.99
C SER A 110 -15.48 -25.69 13.69
N ASP A 111 -14.47 -26.39 14.22
CA ASP A 111 -13.49 -25.91 15.17
C ASP A 111 -12.08 -26.42 14.85
N TRP A 112 -11.90 -27.12 13.72
CA TRP A 112 -10.60 -27.63 13.29
C TRP A 112 -10.46 -27.71 11.77
N ILE A 113 -9.23 -27.73 11.29
CA ILE A 113 -8.85 -27.94 9.89
C ILE A 113 -7.64 -28.88 9.82
N THR A 114 -7.52 -29.67 8.75
CA THR A 114 -6.32 -30.48 8.46
C THR A 114 -5.66 -30.13 7.13
N ASP A 115 -6.38 -29.47 6.23
CA ASP A 115 -5.93 -29.19 4.88
C ASP A 115 -6.67 -27.98 4.31
N ILE A 116 -5.92 -27.10 3.65
CA ILE A 116 -6.39 -25.95 2.87
C ILE A 116 -5.72 -26.03 1.50
N ASP A 117 -6.45 -25.69 0.44
CA ASP A 117 -5.97 -25.87 -0.94
C ASP A 117 -4.91 -24.80 -1.29
N ASP A 118 -3.66 -25.05 -0.90
CA ASP A 118 -2.52 -24.16 -1.14
C ASP A 118 -2.27 -23.94 -2.65
N ILE A 119 -2.56 -24.94 -3.48
CA ILE A 119 -2.44 -24.81 -4.93
C ILE A 119 -3.46 -23.78 -5.46
N LEU A 120 -4.70 -23.82 -4.97
CA LEU A 120 -5.70 -22.81 -5.30
C LEU A 120 -5.28 -21.41 -4.82
N LEU A 121 -4.74 -21.31 -3.60
CA LEU A 121 -4.27 -20.03 -3.04
C LEU A 121 -3.13 -19.44 -3.87
N GLN A 122 -2.10 -20.24 -4.19
CA GLN A 122 -0.95 -19.78 -4.96
C GLN A 122 -1.30 -19.42 -6.40
N ASN A 123 -2.18 -20.20 -7.04
CA ASN A 123 -2.71 -19.83 -8.36
C ASN A 123 -3.52 -18.53 -8.31
N THR A 124 -4.32 -18.33 -7.27
CA THR A 124 -5.10 -17.11 -7.10
C THR A 124 -4.20 -15.90 -6.91
N LEU A 125 -3.18 -16.02 -6.06
CA LEU A 125 -2.18 -14.98 -5.83
C LEU A 125 -1.46 -14.61 -7.12
N SER A 126 -0.93 -15.60 -7.85
CA SER A 126 -0.21 -15.39 -9.11
C SER A 126 -1.07 -14.68 -10.17
N ASN A 127 -2.32 -15.12 -10.33
CA ASN A 127 -3.26 -14.50 -11.26
C ASN A 127 -3.62 -13.07 -10.86
N HIS A 128 -3.89 -12.84 -9.57
CA HIS A 128 -4.26 -11.52 -9.07
C HIS A 128 -3.08 -10.55 -9.20
N LYS A 129 -1.89 -10.95 -8.78
CA LYS A 129 -0.64 -10.19 -8.98
C LYS A 129 -0.43 -9.82 -10.44
N SER A 130 -0.59 -10.77 -11.37
CA SER A 130 -0.45 -10.50 -12.82
C SER A 130 -1.46 -9.45 -13.30
N THR A 131 -2.68 -9.46 -12.75
CA THR A 131 -3.71 -8.46 -13.06
C THR A 131 -3.33 -7.08 -12.51
N VAL A 132 -2.79 -7.00 -11.29
CA VAL A 132 -2.28 -5.76 -10.70
C VAL A 132 -1.11 -5.20 -11.49
N GLU A 133 -0.16 -6.04 -11.87
CA GLU A 133 0.99 -5.65 -12.67
C GLU A 133 0.56 -5.10 -14.04
N GLN A 134 -0.35 -5.79 -14.73
CA GLN A 134 -0.88 -5.31 -16.01
C GLN A 134 -1.59 -3.97 -15.86
N TRP A 135 -2.40 -3.81 -14.81
CA TRP A 135 -3.07 -2.54 -14.54
C TRP A 135 -2.06 -1.40 -14.31
N LEU A 136 -0.95 -1.65 -13.58
CA LEU A 136 0.10 -0.65 -13.38
C LEU A 136 0.80 -0.28 -14.69
N ILE A 137 1.04 -1.25 -15.57
CA ILE A 137 1.58 -1.00 -16.92
C ILE A 137 0.64 -0.07 -17.69
N ASP A 138 -0.66 -0.38 -17.71
CA ASP A 138 -1.66 0.40 -18.43
C ASP A 138 -1.80 1.84 -17.90
N GLN A 139 -1.53 2.06 -16.60
CA GLN A 139 -1.50 3.39 -15.99
C GLN A 139 -0.15 4.12 -16.14
N GLY A 140 0.89 3.50 -16.71
CA GLY A 140 2.23 4.07 -16.76
C GLY A 140 2.89 4.19 -15.39
N LEU A 141 2.51 3.34 -14.44
CA LEU A 141 2.97 3.31 -13.05
C LEU A 141 3.83 2.09 -12.72
N LEU A 142 4.28 1.37 -13.75
CA LEU A 142 5.24 0.27 -13.55
C LEU A 142 6.51 0.81 -12.87
N ASN A 143 6.95 0.17 -11.80
CA ASN A 143 8.09 0.58 -10.95
C ASN A 143 7.93 1.91 -10.19
N ALA A 144 6.74 2.53 -10.20
CA ALA A 144 6.46 3.70 -9.38
C ALA A 144 6.64 3.36 -7.88
N PRO A 145 7.06 4.33 -7.04
CA PRO A 145 7.12 4.13 -5.61
C PRO A 145 5.72 3.82 -5.05
N LEU A 146 5.64 3.04 -3.97
CA LEU A 146 4.37 2.73 -3.31
C LEU A 146 3.61 3.97 -2.85
N SER A 147 4.30 5.09 -2.60
CA SER A 147 3.68 6.38 -2.31
C SER A 147 2.71 6.86 -3.40
N ASP A 148 2.96 6.51 -4.67
CA ASP A 148 2.09 6.90 -5.78
C ASP A 148 0.83 6.03 -5.82
N LEU A 149 0.95 4.74 -5.43
CA LEU A 149 -0.16 3.79 -5.39
C LEU A 149 -1.02 3.98 -4.14
N LEU A 150 -0.39 3.99 -2.96
CA LEU A 150 -1.02 3.95 -1.65
C LEU A 150 -1.20 5.34 -1.02
N GLY A 151 -0.64 6.37 -1.66
CA GLY A 151 -0.64 7.73 -1.18
C GLY A 151 0.51 8.00 -0.21
N GLN A 152 0.71 9.28 0.12
CA GLN A 152 1.76 9.69 1.05
C GLN A 152 1.23 10.72 2.04
N THR A 153 1.78 10.66 3.25
CA THR A 153 1.56 11.69 4.27
C THR A 153 2.88 12.39 4.56
N THR A 154 2.96 13.68 4.25
CA THR A 154 4.18 14.48 4.51
C THR A 154 3.91 15.54 5.56
N VAL A 155 4.88 15.79 6.44
CA VAL A 155 4.80 16.88 7.41
C VAL A 155 4.91 18.22 6.67
N ILE A 156 3.95 19.12 6.89
CA ILE A 156 4.01 20.49 6.38
C ILE A 156 5.13 21.22 7.13
N GLN A 157 6.28 21.32 6.50
CA GLN A 157 7.46 21.93 7.11
C GLN A 157 7.24 23.43 7.32
N SER A 158 7.37 23.90 8.56
CA SER A 158 7.33 25.32 8.90
C SER A 158 8.73 25.83 9.23
N LEU A 159 9.47 26.25 8.21
CA LEU A 159 10.77 26.91 8.37
C LEU A 159 10.56 28.39 8.69
N ARG A 160 10.54 28.73 9.98
CA ARG A 160 10.43 30.13 10.43
C ARG A 160 11.79 30.67 10.83
N PRO A 161 12.19 31.87 10.37
CA PRO A 161 13.45 32.49 10.82
C PRO A 161 13.39 32.97 12.29
N ILE A 162 12.20 32.95 12.90
CA ILE A 162 11.92 33.34 14.28
C ILE A 162 10.94 32.35 14.92
N LEU A 163 10.97 32.23 16.24
CA LEU A 163 10.02 31.40 16.99
C LEU A 163 8.65 32.06 17.11
N ALA A 164 7.60 31.23 17.11
CA ALA A 164 6.26 31.67 17.47
C ALA A 164 6.20 32.05 18.97
N ALA A 165 5.30 32.96 19.33
CA ALA A 165 5.13 33.39 20.72
C ALA A 165 4.20 32.48 21.54
N GLY A 166 3.60 31.46 20.91
CA GLY A 166 2.59 30.60 21.51
C GLY A 166 2.38 29.31 20.73
N LEU A 167 1.61 28.40 21.31
CA LEU A 167 1.27 27.09 20.74
C LEU A 167 0.28 27.22 19.56
N PRO A 168 0.22 26.21 18.67
CA PRO A 168 -0.69 26.20 17.51
C PRO A 168 -2.16 25.92 17.88
N TYR A 169 -2.47 25.80 19.17
CA TYR A 169 -3.80 25.54 19.70
C TYR A 169 -4.04 26.34 20.99
N GLU A 170 -5.30 26.50 21.35
CA GLU A 170 -5.71 27.22 22.55
C GLU A 170 -5.54 26.35 23.81
N ILE A 171 -4.94 26.93 24.84
CA ILE A 171 -4.81 26.33 26.17
C ILE A 171 -6.03 26.71 26.99
N ILE A 172 -6.86 25.74 27.35
CA ILE A 172 -8.06 25.96 28.18
C ILE A 172 -7.66 26.05 29.66
N ALA A 173 -6.79 25.13 30.09
CA ALA A 173 -6.23 25.08 31.43
C ALA A 173 -4.78 24.59 31.37
N LYS A 174 -3.91 25.17 32.20
CA LYS A 174 -2.55 24.69 32.44
C LYS A 174 -2.49 24.15 33.85
N VAL A 175 -2.21 22.86 34.00
CA VAL A 175 -2.20 22.18 35.30
C VAL A 175 -0.98 22.61 36.10
N GLU A 176 0.22 22.40 35.56
CA GLU A 176 1.48 22.71 36.23
C GLU A 176 2.59 23.00 35.20
N THR A 177 3.62 23.75 35.62
CA THR A 177 4.92 23.79 34.93
C THR A 177 5.91 23.01 35.78
N ILE A 178 6.54 22.01 35.19
CA ILE A 178 7.44 21.08 35.87
C ILE A 178 8.78 21.04 35.13
N GLU A 179 9.88 20.99 35.89
CA GLU A 179 11.23 20.86 35.31
C GLU A 179 11.55 19.40 34.92
N THR A 180 10.90 18.44 35.55
CA THR A 180 11.06 17.00 35.28
C THR A 180 9.71 16.32 35.43
N LEU A 181 9.39 15.42 34.48
CA LEU A 181 8.12 14.70 34.47
C LEU A 181 7.99 13.80 35.71
N PRO A 182 6.95 13.92 36.55
CA PRO A 182 6.72 13.00 37.66
C PRO A 182 6.58 11.54 37.21
N ALA A 183 6.96 10.59 38.07
CA ALA A 183 6.92 9.16 37.74
C ALA A 183 5.51 8.68 37.35
N ASN A 184 4.45 9.18 37.98
CA ASN A 184 3.07 8.80 37.63
C ASN A 184 2.61 9.29 36.25
N LEU A 185 3.40 10.11 35.55
CA LEU A 185 3.16 10.56 34.18
C LEU A 185 4.15 9.92 33.18
N GLN A 186 4.94 8.94 33.62
CA GLN A 186 5.89 8.21 32.78
C GLN A 186 5.49 6.74 32.65
N HIS A 187 5.76 6.15 31.48
CA HIS A 187 5.72 4.71 31.31
C HIS A 187 6.88 4.04 32.05
N HIS A 188 6.59 2.93 32.73
CA HIS A 188 7.57 2.17 33.50
C HIS A 188 7.66 0.73 33.00
N TYR A 189 8.88 0.20 33.05
CA TYR A 189 9.19 -1.20 32.89
C TYR A 189 9.71 -1.72 34.23
N GLN A 190 9.11 -2.81 34.70
CA GLN A 190 9.62 -3.56 35.84
C GLN A 190 9.96 -4.98 35.38
N ILE A 191 11.10 -5.48 35.82
CA ILE A 191 11.49 -6.88 35.68
C ILE A 191 11.76 -7.47 37.06
N SER A 192 11.20 -8.64 37.33
CA SER A 192 11.44 -9.42 38.53
C SER A 192 11.90 -10.82 38.17
N LEU A 193 13.01 -11.27 38.76
CA LEU A 193 13.53 -12.62 38.60
C LEU A 193 13.24 -13.44 39.86
N PHE A 194 12.75 -14.66 39.68
CA PHE A 194 12.40 -15.60 40.74
C PHE A 194 13.15 -16.92 40.54
N GLU A 195 13.55 -17.55 41.64
CA GLU A 195 14.24 -18.84 41.61
C GLU A 195 13.35 -19.97 41.07
N SER A 196 12.03 -19.89 41.28
CA SER A 196 11.07 -20.85 40.73
C SER A 196 9.65 -20.30 40.73
N ALA A 197 8.73 -21.00 40.04
CA ALA A 197 7.30 -20.68 40.05
C ALA A 197 6.72 -20.59 41.48
N ALA A 198 7.19 -21.43 42.40
CA ALA A 198 6.75 -21.39 43.79
C ALA A 198 7.17 -20.09 44.51
N HIS A 199 8.35 -19.57 44.21
CA HIS A 199 8.81 -18.27 44.75
C HIS A 199 8.01 -17.12 44.16
N ARG A 200 7.71 -17.16 42.85
CA ARG A 200 6.84 -16.17 42.19
C ARG A 200 5.47 -16.10 42.87
N VAL A 201 4.81 -17.23 43.08
CA VAL A 201 3.49 -17.27 43.74
C VAL A 201 3.52 -16.70 45.17
N ARG A 202 4.66 -16.78 45.86
CA ARG A 202 4.86 -16.18 47.19
C ARG A 202 5.32 -14.71 47.15
N GLY A 203 5.61 -14.15 45.98
CA GLY A 203 6.16 -12.81 45.81
C GLY A 203 7.62 -12.69 46.29
N GLU A 204 8.36 -13.79 46.33
CA GLU A 204 9.75 -13.87 46.80
C GLU A 204 10.71 -13.66 45.61
N ALA A 205 10.75 -12.44 45.06
CA ALA A 205 11.66 -12.11 43.97
C ALA A 205 13.13 -12.15 44.45
N ALA A 206 13.99 -12.78 43.66
CA ALA A 206 15.43 -12.75 43.86
C ALA A 206 16.00 -11.34 43.62
N PHE A 207 15.46 -10.65 42.60
CA PHE A 207 15.54 -9.19 42.48
C PHE A 207 14.30 -8.64 41.77
N THR A 208 14.06 -7.34 41.97
CA THR A 208 13.13 -6.53 41.18
C THR A 208 13.83 -5.25 40.78
N TYR A 209 13.72 -4.87 39.51
CA TYR A 209 14.27 -3.62 38.98
C TYR A 209 13.20 -2.87 38.18
N THR A 210 13.06 -1.57 38.44
CA THR A 210 12.08 -0.70 37.79
C THR A 210 12.81 0.47 37.15
N ILE A 211 12.49 0.76 35.88
CA ILE A 211 13.08 1.84 35.09
C ILE A 211 12.01 2.51 34.24
N SER A 212 12.18 3.80 33.94
CA SER A 212 11.30 4.50 33.01
C SER A 212 11.63 4.14 31.55
N TRP A 213 10.62 3.98 30.70
CA TRP A 213 10.82 3.69 29.26
C TRP A 213 11.64 4.77 28.54
N PRO A 214 11.46 6.08 28.79
CA PRO A 214 12.28 7.11 28.15
C PRO A 214 13.79 6.96 28.41
N GLN A 215 14.19 6.41 29.57
CA GLN A 215 15.60 6.13 29.86
C GLN A 215 16.14 4.96 29.01
N LEU A 216 15.28 4.01 28.63
CA LEU A 216 15.62 2.85 27.80
C LEU A 216 15.77 3.18 26.31
N ALA A 217 15.25 4.32 25.85
CA ALA A 217 15.35 4.76 24.43
C ALA A 217 16.77 4.79 23.87
N THR A 218 17.74 5.06 24.75
CA THR A 218 19.16 5.20 24.42
C THR A 218 20.04 4.23 25.20
N GLN A 219 19.45 3.27 25.93
CA GLN A 219 20.18 2.38 26.81
C GLN A 219 19.81 0.92 26.52
N ARG A 220 20.79 0.04 26.66
CA ARG A 220 20.62 -1.41 26.47
C ARG A 220 20.38 -2.05 27.83
N LEU A 221 19.35 -2.86 27.97
CA LEU A 221 19.16 -3.71 29.16
C LEU A 221 19.52 -5.14 28.78
N SER A 222 20.28 -5.84 29.63
CA SER A 222 20.62 -7.25 29.40
C SER A 222 20.65 -8.03 30.71
N LEU A 223 20.24 -9.30 30.66
CA LEU A 223 20.39 -10.25 31.75
C LEU A 223 21.43 -11.29 31.32
N ALA A 224 22.53 -11.35 32.07
CA ALA A 224 23.63 -12.28 31.84
C ALA A 224 23.81 -13.20 33.06
N PHE A 225 24.32 -14.41 32.83
CA PHE A 225 24.72 -15.33 33.89
C PHE A 225 26.24 -15.45 33.88
N VAL A 226 26.88 -14.93 34.93
CA VAL A 226 28.33 -14.94 35.08
C VAL A 226 28.76 -15.98 36.11
N PRO A 227 29.92 -16.64 35.95
CA PRO A 227 30.41 -17.65 36.90
C PRO A 227 30.37 -17.13 38.35
N ALA A 228 29.76 -17.89 39.26
CA ALA A 228 29.51 -17.41 40.62
C ALA A 228 30.80 -17.29 41.44
N GLU A 229 31.72 -18.23 41.27
CA GLU A 229 33.02 -18.27 41.94
C GLU A 229 34.17 -18.57 40.97
N ALA A 230 35.41 -18.38 41.43
CA ALA A 230 36.61 -18.66 40.64
C ALA A 230 36.74 -20.14 40.24
N VAL A 231 36.13 -21.07 40.99
CA VAL A 231 36.10 -22.49 40.62
C VAL A 231 35.21 -22.73 39.40
N ASP A 232 34.10 -22.00 39.27
CA ASP A 232 33.20 -22.11 38.12
C ASP A 232 33.90 -21.61 36.84
N VAL A 233 34.68 -20.53 36.96
CA VAL A 233 35.55 -20.03 35.87
C VAL A 233 36.54 -21.10 35.42
N GLN A 234 37.24 -21.73 36.37
CA GLN A 234 38.22 -22.79 36.06
C GLN A 234 37.57 -24.01 35.39
N VAL A 235 36.36 -24.38 35.78
CA VAL A 235 35.60 -25.46 35.14
C VAL A 235 35.30 -25.11 33.69
N LEU A 236 34.76 -23.91 33.42
CA LEU A 236 34.48 -23.45 32.05
C LEU A 236 35.75 -23.36 31.19
N GLU A 237 36.83 -22.79 31.73
CA GLU A 237 38.12 -22.69 31.03
C GLU A 237 38.72 -24.04 30.69
N SER A 238 38.49 -25.07 31.51
CA SER A 238 39.01 -26.43 31.26
C SER A 238 38.45 -27.10 30.00
N PHE A 239 37.34 -26.58 29.48
CA PHE A 239 36.69 -27.06 28.26
C PHE A 239 37.02 -26.23 27.02
N LEU A 240 37.66 -25.07 27.17
CA LEU A 240 38.02 -24.20 26.05
C LEU A 240 39.37 -24.60 25.44
N PRO A 241 39.49 -24.62 24.10
CA PRO A 241 40.78 -24.84 23.44
C PRO A 241 41.73 -23.66 23.67
N GLU A 242 43.05 -23.88 23.54
CA GLU A 242 44.05 -22.80 23.55
C GLU A 242 44.11 -22.08 22.19
N GLY A 243 44.35 -20.77 22.21
CA GLY A 243 44.49 -19.96 20.99
C GLY A 243 43.16 -19.38 20.46
N ASP A 244 43.14 -19.06 19.16
CA ASP A 244 41.94 -18.58 18.47
C ASP A 244 40.89 -19.69 18.39
N ILE A 245 39.65 -19.36 18.75
CA ILE A 245 38.57 -20.33 18.93
C ILE A 245 37.56 -20.18 17.80
N ASP A 246 37.26 -21.30 17.15
CA ASP A 246 36.17 -21.41 16.17
C ASP A 246 34.95 -22.11 16.79
N ALA A 247 33.74 -21.81 16.29
CA ALA A 247 32.48 -22.37 16.79
C ALA A 247 32.43 -23.91 16.71
N SER A 248 33.11 -24.53 15.75
CA SER A 248 33.18 -25.99 15.60
C SER A 248 34.03 -26.69 16.67
N GLN A 249 34.89 -25.94 17.37
CA GLN A 249 35.77 -26.45 18.43
C GLN A 249 35.12 -26.41 19.81
N LEU A 250 34.01 -25.69 19.95
CA LEU A 250 33.27 -25.54 21.19
C LEU A 250 32.43 -26.78 21.47
N LEU A 251 32.37 -27.21 22.75
CA LEU A 251 31.49 -28.29 23.16
C LEU A 251 30.03 -27.88 22.95
N SER A 252 29.21 -28.81 22.43
CA SER A 252 27.78 -28.61 22.24
C SER A 252 26.96 -28.62 23.53
N GLN A 253 27.53 -29.17 24.61
CA GLN A 253 26.88 -29.28 25.91
C GLN A 253 27.88 -29.18 27.06
N LEU A 254 27.41 -28.67 28.19
CA LEU A 254 28.17 -28.53 29.43
C LEU A 254 27.52 -29.30 30.59
N PRO A 255 28.32 -29.85 31.52
CA PRO A 255 27.80 -30.49 32.73
C PRO A 255 27.28 -29.43 33.71
N GLY A 256 25.99 -29.09 33.62
CA GLY A 256 25.39 -27.97 34.37
C GLY A 256 25.60 -28.05 35.89
N TYR A 257 25.49 -29.25 36.46
CA TYR A 257 25.71 -29.50 37.90
C TYR A 257 27.11 -29.17 38.43
N LEU A 258 28.10 -28.92 37.57
CA LEU A 258 29.45 -28.51 37.97
C LEU A 258 29.65 -26.99 38.01
N ILE A 259 28.67 -26.20 37.55
CA ILE A 259 28.82 -24.77 37.30
C ILE A 259 27.68 -24.02 38.00
N ASN A 260 28.05 -23.04 38.83
CA ASN A 260 27.12 -22.09 39.41
C ASN A 260 27.28 -20.71 38.76
N PHE A 261 26.16 -20.02 38.59
CA PHE A 261 26.10 -18.69 38.00
C PHE A 261 25.40 -17.69 38.92
N ASN A 262 25.87 -16.45 38.92
CA ASN A 262 25.10 -15.30 39.38
C ASN A 262 24.40 -14.66 38.17
N ALA A 263 23.11 -14.42 38.30
CA ALA A 263 22.36 -13.57 37.39
C ALA A 263 22.79 -12.10 37.62
N GLU A 264 23.07 -11.38 36.54
CA GLU A 264 23.39 -9.96 36.55
C GLU A 264 22.51 -9.22 35.54
N LEU A 265 21.64 -8.35 36.04
CA LEU A 265 20.92 -7.40 35.21
C LEU A 265 21.81 -6.18 35.01
N ARG A 266 22.08 -5.85 33.74
CA ARG A 266 23.00 -4.78 33.35
C ARG A 266 22.28 -3.74 32.50
N LEU A 267 22.49 -2.47 32.85
CA LEU A 267 22.09 -1.31 32.06
C LEU A 267 23.33 -0.77 31.36
N ASN A 268 23.37 -0.95 30.05
CA ASN A 268 24.58 -0.96 29.24
C ASN A 268 25.58 -1.98 29.80
N ASP A 269 26.61 -1.51 30.51
CA ASP A 269 27.63 -2.36 31.13
C ASP A 269 27.58 -2.31 32.68
N GLU A 270 26.76 -1.43 33.26
CA GLU A 270 26.62 -1.26 34.70
C GLU A 270 25.65 -2.29 35.30
N ILE A 271 26.07 -3.01 36.34
CA ILE A 271 25.23 -3.98 37.05
C ILE A 271 24.24 -3.21 37.93
N VAL A 272 22.94 -3.35 37.64
CA VAL A 272 21.85 -2.69 38.38
C VAL A 272 21.14 -3.64 39.34
N ALA A 273 21.21 -4.95 39.09
CA ALA A 273 20.72 -5.98 40.01
C ALA A 273 21.51 -7.29 39.86
N THR A 274 21.56 -8.08 40.93
CA THR A 274 22.19 -9.40 40.91
C THR A 274 21.42 -10.38 41.79
N ALA A 275 21.44 -11.66 41.43
CA ALA A 275 20.87 -12.76 42.20
C ALA A 275 21.61 -14.07 41.96
N GLY A 276 21.52 -15.00 42.91
CA GLY A 276 22.18 -16.30 42.84
C GLY A 276 22.94 -16.64 44.13
N PRO A 277 23.75 -17.70 44.12
CA PRO A 277 24.10 -18.51 42.94
C PRO A 277 22.97 -19.45 42.49
N PHE A 278 22.89 -19.70 41.18
CA PHE A 278 22.01 -20.68 40.54
C PHE A 278 22.85 -21.74 39.82
N VAL A 279 22.44 -23.02 39.90
CA VAL A 279 23.11 -24.08 39.15
C VAL A 279 22.80 -23.91 37.66
N MET A 280 23.81 -23.99 36.79
CA MET A 280 23.62 -23.91 35.33
C MET A 280 22.58 -24.93 34.86
N GLY A 281 21.66 -24.49 33.99
CA GLY A 281 20.53 -25.29 33.50
C GLY A 281 19.29 -25.23 34.38
N SER A 282 19.33 -24.58 35.54
CA SER A 282 18.12 -24.40 36.37
C SER A 282 17.11 -23.50 35.67
N HIS A 283 15.85 -23.92 35.61
CA HIS A 283 14.75 -23.12 35.07
C HIS A 283 14.30 -22.10 36.12
N LEU A 284 14.40 -20.81 35.80
CA LEU A 284 13.96 -19.69 36.62
C LEU A 284 12.63 -19.14 36.08
N VAL A 285 12.09 -18.12 36.75
CA VAL A 285 10.90 -17.40 36.25
C VAL A 285 11.20 -15.91 36.24
N SER A 286 10.88 -15.23 35.14
CA SER A 286 10.90 -13.78 35.04
C SER A 286 9.49 -13.27 34.84
N GLU A 287 9.12 -12.23 35.57
CA GLU A 287 7.87 -11.49 35.38
C GLU A 287 8.19 -10.05 35.04
N THR A 288 7.62 -9.57 33.94
CA THR A 288 7.76 -8.20 33.48
C THR A 288 6.43 -7.50 33.59
N VAL A 289 6.46 -6.25 34.05
CA VAL A 289 5.27 -5.42 34.24
C VAL A 289 5.48 -4.11 33.49
N TYR A 290 4.56 -3.82 32.60
CA TYR A 290 4.45 -2.53 31.93
C TYR A 290 3.37 -1.72 32.62
N THR A 291 3.75 -0.55 33.14
CA THR A 291 2.82 0.40 33.74
C THR A 291 2.73 1.64 32.84
N SER A 292 1.52 1.95 32.41
CA SER A 292 1.18 3.18 31.68
C SER A 292 0.57 4.22 32.63
N PRO A 293 0.73 5.53 32.37
CA PRO A 293 0.07 6.56 33.16
C PRO A 293 -1.47 6.47 33.18
N THR A 294 -2.06 5.95 32.10
CA THR A 294 -3.52 5.99 31.87
C THR A 294 -4.12 4.64 31.48
N LEU A 295 -3.32 3.71 31.00
CA LEU A 295 -3.76 2.35 30.64
C LEU A 295 -3.49 1.37 31.80
N ASN A 296 -4.18 0.23 31.77
CA ASN A 296 -3.97 -0.84 32.74
C ASN A 296 -2.56 -1.41 32.64
N GLU A 297 -2.10 -2.00 33.74
CA GLU A 297 -0.83 -2.73 33.77
C GLU A 297 -0.92 -3.98 32.90
N GLU A 298 0.14 -4.21 32.11
CA GLU A 298 0.30 -5.41 31.30
C GLU A 298 1.43 -6.27 31.91
N HIS A 299 1.22 -7.58 31.97
CA HIS A 299 2.16 -8.53 32.56
C HIS A 299 2.60 -9.56 31.52
N ALA A 300 3.89 -9.86 31.47
CA ALA A 300 4.42 -11.02 30.76
C ALA A 300 5.23 -11.91 31.69
N ILE A 301 5.23 -13.21 31.40
CA ILE A 301 5.95 -14.23 32.15
C ILE A 301 6.84 -14.98 31.17
N SER A 302 8.10 -15.14 31.53
CA SER A 302 9.10 -15.91 30.79
C SER A 302 9.89 -16.83 31.72
N TYR A 303 10.57 -17.82 31.15
CA TYR A 303 11.23 -18.90 31.89
C TYR A 303 12.72 -18.96 31.53
N PRO A 304 13.54 -17.98 31.97
CA PRO A 304 14.96 -17.98 31.65
C PRO A 304 15.69 -19.16 32.30
N ILE A 305 16.64 -19.73 31.59
CA ILE A 305 17.49 -20.81 32.09
C ILE A 305 18.81 -20.22 32.60
N ALA A 306 19.25 -20.64 33.79
CA ALA A 306 20.54 -20.21 34.34
C ALA A 306 21.70 -20.59 33.39
N GLY A 307 22.34 -19.58 32.80
CA GLY A 307 23.35 -19.72 31.74
C GLY A 307 22.95 -19.10 30.41
N GLU A 308 21.67 -18.74 30.21
CA GLU A 308 21.20 -18.01 29.03
C GLU A 308 21.69 -16.56 29.02
N PHE A 309 22.00 -16.04 27.85
CA PHE A 309 22.17 -14.60 27.67
C PHE A 309 20.87 -14.00 27.13
N ARG A 310 20.38 -12.89 27.70
CA ARG A 310 19.19 -12.16 27.24
C ARG A 310 19.52 -10.68 27.02
N SER A 311 19.16 -10.15 25.85
CA SER A 311 19.29 -8.74 25.48
C SER A 311 17.90 -8.18 25.16
N PHE A 312 17.54 -7.07 25.79
CA PHE A 312 16.21 -6.46 25.69
C PHE A 312 16.27 -5.27 24.74
N ALA A 313 15.31 -5.19 23.82
CA ALA A 313 15.12 -4.05 22.93
C ALA A 313 13.67 -3.59 22.91
N TRP A 314 13.48 -2.35 22.48
CA TRP A 314 12.25 -1.60 22.65
C TRP A 314 11.94 -0.87 21.36
N ASP A 315 10.66 -0.85 21.00
CA ASP A 315 10.09 0.14 20.11
C ASP A 315 9.34 1.15 20.96
N LEU A 316 9.68 2.43 20.84
CA LEU A 316 9.11 3.48 21.67
C LEU A 316 8.17 4.39 20.86
N GLN A 317 7.55 3.85 19.80
CA GLN A 317 6.68 4.60 18.89
C GLN A 317 7.48 5.68 18.15
N GLY A 318 8.46 5.22 17.37
CA GLY A 318 9.35 6.03 16.56
C GLY A 318 10.81 5.98 17.02
N GLY A 319 11.70 6.50 16.17
CA GLY A 319 13.13 6.57 16.43
C GLY A 319 13.92 5.30 16.12
N MET A 320 13.30 4.32 15.45
CA MET A 320 14.01 3.18 14.87
C MET A 320 15.12 3.63 13.93
N SER A 321 14.95 4.74 13.19
CA SER A 321 16.03 5.31 12.38
C SER A 321 17.29 5.63 13.21
N GLN A 322 17.14 6.23 14.39
CA GLN A 322 18.29 6.49 15.27
C GLN A 322 18.82 5.22 15.94
N ALA A 323 17.97 4.23 16.18
CA ALA A 323 18.41 2.93 16.68
C ALA A 323 19.25 2.19 15.62
N LEU A 324 18.79 2.15 14.37
CA LEU A 324 19.51 1.56 13.25
C LEU A 324 20.81 2.31 12.91
N GLU A 325 20.85 3.64 12.99
CA GLU A 325 22.09 4.41 12.87
C GLU A 325 23.12 3.99 13.94
N ARG A 326 22.68 3.78 15.19
CA ARG A 326 23.56 3.28 16.26
C ARG A 326 24.05 1.87 15.99
N VAL A 327 23.18 0.97 15.52
CA VAL A 327 23.56 -0.40 15.14
C VAL A 327 24.53 -0.38 13.94
N SER A 328 24.28 0.42 12.92
CA SER A 328 25.19 0.60 11.78
C SER A 328 26.57 1.06 12.23
N ASP A 329 26.65 2.10 13.07
CA ASP A 329 27.88 2.84 13.28
C ASP A 329 28.69 2.37 14.50
N HIS A 330 28.05 1.77 15.51
CA HIS A 330 28.63 1.55 16.84
C HIS A 330 28.41 0.13 17.41
N LEU A 331 28.11 -0.86 16.57
CA LEU A 331 27.94 -2.25 17.03
C LEU A 331 29.28 -2.87 17.49
N ASN A 332 29.31 -3.42 18.71
CA ASN A 332 30.46 -4.20 19.18
C ASN A 332 30.27 -5.71 18.91
N ASN A 333 31.35 -6.46 19.08
CA ASN A 333 31.42 -7.92 18.88
C ASN A 333 31.05 -8.70 20.17
N GLN A 334 30.16 -8.15 20.97
CA GLN A 334 29.67 -8.82 22.19
C GLN A 334 28.29 -9.43 21.92
N VAL A 335 27.99 -10.53 22.62
CA VAL A 335 26.70 -11.25 22.48
C VAL A 335 25.50 -10.33 22.70
N ASN A 336 25.53 -9.47 23.72
CA ASN A 336 24.47 -8.50 24.00
C ASN A 336 24.22 -7.53 22.83
N ASP A 337 25.28 -7.04 22.19
CA ASP A 337 25.24 -6.05 21.13
C ASP A 337 24.71 -6.67 19.84
N LEU A 338 25.21 -7.84 19.46
CA LEU A 338 24.73 -8.57 18.28
C LEU A 338 23.25 -8.94 18.41
N LEU A 339 22.82 -9.45 19.57
CA LEU A 339 21.42 -9.79 19.85
C LEU A 339 20.53 -8.53 19.94
N TYR A 340 21.02 -7.44 20.51
CA TYR A 340 20.29 -6.16 20.55
C TYR A 340 20.11 -5.60 19.14
N GLY A 341 21.18 -5.57 18.34
CA GLY A 341 21.17 -5.04 16.98
C GLY A 341 20.21 -5.81 16.06
N SER A 342 20.22 -7.14 16.13
CA SER A 342 19.28 -7.96 15.36
C SER A 342 17.83 -7.72 15.77
N LEU A 343 17.55 -7.57 17.08
CA LEU A 343 16.19 -7.29 17.54
C LEU A 343 15.72 -5.86 17.16
N GLN A 344 16.62 -4.88 17.10
CA GLN A 344 16.31 -3.55 16.57
C GLN A 344 15.96 -3.61 15.07
N THR A 345 16.69 -4.42 14.28
CA THR A 345 16.34 -4.64 12.87
C THR A 345 14.99 -5.34 12.69
N TYR A 346 14.60 -6.21 13.63
CA TYR A 346 13.26 -6.79 13.67
C TYR A 346 12.17 -5.73 13.86
N PHE A 347 12.27 -4.86 14.87
CA PHE A 347 11.29 -3.80 15.06
C PHE A 347 11.21 -2.86 13.85
N ALA A 348 12.34 -2.50 13.27
CA ALA A 348 12.41 -1.69 12.05
C ALA A 348 11.73 -2.34 10.85
N ALA A 349 11.99 -3.63 10.58
CA ALA A 349 11.35 -4.35 9.48
C ALA A 349 9.84 -4.43 9.65
N ASN A 350 9.37 -4.67 10.88
CA ASN A 350 7.93 -4.60 11.16
C ASN A 350 7.39 -3.19 10.92
N GLU A 351 8.11 -2.11 11.30
CA GLU A 351 7.60 -0.72 11.16
C GLU A 351 7.30 -0.38 9.70
N VAL A 352 8.18 -0.79 8.79
CA VAL A 352 7.99 -0.60 7.35
C VAL A 352 6.75 -1.33 6.86
N TYR A 353 6.63 -2.61 7.17
CA TYR A 353 5.50 -3.39 6.70
C TYR A 353 4.17 -3.03 7.38
N ASP A 354 4.16 -2.64 8.64
CA ASP A 354 2.97 -2.17 9.33
C ASP A 354 2.37 -0.95 8.63
N GLU A 355 3.21 -0.02 8.17
CA GLU A 355 2.78 1.13 7.37
C GLU A 355 2.17 0.66 6.05
N TRP A 356 2.76 -0.33 5.37
CA TRP A 356 2.21 -0.86 4.12
C TRP A 356 0.83 -1.48 4.36
N GLN A 357 0.70 -2.32 5.39
CA GLN A 357 -0.57 -2.96 5.72
C GLN A 357 -1.63 -1.95 6.15
N ALA A 358 -1.26 -0.95 6.95
CA ALA A 358 -2.17 0.12 7.35
C ALA A 358 -2.72 0.87 6.13
N ARG A 359 -1.86 1.21 5.16
CA ARG A 359 -2.27 1.87 3.92
C ARG A 359 -3.16 1.01 3.04
N LEU A 360 -2.83 -0.28 2.88
CA LEU A 360 -3.65 -1.23 2.10
C LEU A 360 -5.05 -1.43 2.69
N ASN A 361 -5.15 -1.41 4.03
CA ASN A 361 -6.42 -1.50 4.75
C ASN A 361 -7.17 -0.15 4.79
N GLY A 362 -6.56 0.96 4.35
CA GLY A 362 -7.14 2.30 4.48
C GLY A 362 -7.27 2.78 5.93
N VAL A 363 -6.41 2.29 6.82
CA VAL A 363 -6.49 2.51 8.27
C VAL A 363 -5.32 3.39 8.73
N VAL A 364 -5.61 4.35 9.60
CA VAL A 364 -4.57 5.04 10.37
C VAL A 364 -4.22 4.19 11.58
N ALA A 365 -2.98 3.74 11.66
CA ALA A 365 -2.48 2.93 12.75
C ALA A 365 -1.17 3.47 13.31
N TYR A 366 -0.92 3.19 14.58
CA TYR A 366 0.30 3.59 15.28
C TYR A 366 0.80 2.44 16.13
N ARG A 367 2.07 2.08 15.99
CA ARG A 367 2.67 1.15 16.94
C ARG A 367 2.68 1.77 18.34
N ALA A 368 2.22 1.02 19.33
CA ALA A 368 2.15 1.44 20.71
C ALA A 368 3.34 0.84 21.44
N PRO A 369 4.17 1.62 22.18
CA PRO A 369 5.44 1.18 22.77
C PRO A 369 5.92 -0.19 22.28
N SER A 370 6.17 -1.25 23.06
CA SER A 370 6.57 -2.62 22.61
C SER A 370 8.00 -2.97 22.97
N GLN A 371 8.18 -4.25 23.29
CA GLN A 371 9.43 -4.80 23.80
C GLN A 371 9.54 -6.28 23.49
N GLY A 372 10.78 -6.68 23.21
CA GLY A 372 11.16 -8.05 23.00
C GLY A 372 12.49 -8.37 23.67
N VAL A 373 12.82 -9.65 23.63
CA VAL A 373 14.09 -10.18 24.12
C VAL A 373 14.73 -11.00 23.01
N ALA A 374 15.98 -10.72 22.70
CA ALA A 374 16.84 -11.60 21.93
C ALA A 374 17.72 -12.38 22.89
N ARG A 375 17.69 -13.70 22.80
CA ARG A 375 18.35 -14.59 23.76
C ARG A 375 19.06 -15.74 23.10
N THR A 376 20.07 -16.28 23.79
CA THR A 376 20.55 -17.63 23.51
C THR A 376 19.48 -18.64 23.93
N VAL A 377 19.40 -19.74 23.20
CA VAL A 377 18.55 -20.87 23.56
C VAL A 377 19.39 -21.89 24.29
N LEU A 378 18.94 -22.31 25.48
CA LEU A 378 19.47 -23.45 26.21
C LEU A 378 18.44 -24.57 26.29
N GLU A 379 18.90 -25.82 26.24
CA GLU A 379 18.09 -27.00 26.59
C GLU A 379 18.80 -27.79 27.69
N THR A 380 18.05 -28.24 28.70
CA THR A 380 18.62 -28.90 29.88
C THR A 380 18.06 -30.30 30.06
N ASP A 381 18.96 -31.29 30.13
CA ASP A 381 18.60 -32.65 30.52
C ASP A 381 18.71 -32.81 32.04
N PHE A 382 17.60 -33.20 32.67
CA PHE A 382 17.57 -33.47 34.10
C PHE A 382 17.64 -34.96 34.42
N ILE A 383 18.47 -35.33 35.40
CA ILE A 383 18.40 -36.64 36.06
C ILE A 383 18.08 -36.39 37.53
N LEU A 384 16.93 -36.89 37.99
CA LEU A 384 16.43 -36.71 39.37
C LEU A 384 16.40 -35.23 39.81
N GLY A 385 16.05 -34.33 38.88
CA GLY A 385 15.98 -32.87 39.13
C GLY A 385 17.34 -32.15 39.13
N VAL A 386 18.43 -32.85 38.78
CA VAL A 386 19.77 -32.25 38.67
C VAL A 386 20.08 -32.02 37.18
N PRO A 387 20.51 -30.80 36.77
CA PRO A 387 20.86 -30.50 35.38
C PRO A 387 22.17 -31.21 35.01
N GLN A 388 22.07 -32.32 34.26
CA GLN A 388 23.22 -33.16 33.91
C GLN A 388 23.96 -32.66 32.69
N SER A 389 23.24 -32.26 31.65
CA SER A 389 23.77 -31.65 30.43
C SER A 389 22.93 -30.43 30.07
N VAL A 390 23.60 -29.37 29.66
CA VAL A 390 22.99 -28.13 29.17
C VAL A 390 23.57 -27.82 27.81
N SER A 391 22.73 -27.81 26.78
CA SER A 391 23.12 -27.57 25.38
C SER A 391 22.80 -26.15 24.94
N PHE A 392 23.43 -25.72 23.84
CA PHE A 392 23.27 -24.38 23.25
C PHE A 392 22.83 -24.47 21.78
N PRO A 393 21.60 -24.92 21.51
CA PRO A 393 21.20 -25.28 20.15
C PRO A 393 20.95 -24.07 19.23
N GLY A 394 20.79 -22.85 19.77
CA GLY A 394 20.44 -21.73 18.93
C GLY A 394 20.27 -20.39 19.63
N ILE A 395 19.55 -19.51 18.95
CA ILE A 395 19.19 -18.16 19.37
C ILE A 395 17.70 -17.94 19.09
N ALA A 396 17.06 -17.08 19.86
CA ALA A 396 15.63 -16.82 19.76
C ALA A 396 15.28 -15.36 20.01
N PHE A 397 14.21 -14.94 19.35
CA PHE A 397 13.45 -13.77 19.70
C PHE A 397 12.23 -14.19 20.51
N GLU A 398 11.95 -13.47 21.58
CA GLU A 398 10.80 -13.67 22.46
C GLU A 398 10.12 -12.32 22.64
N MET A 399 8.96 -12.13 22.00
CA MET A 399 8.19 -10.90 22.10
C MET A 399 7.28 -10.98 23.31
N GLU A 400 7.57 -10.15 24.32
CA GLU A 400 6.73 -10.01 25.51
C GLU A 400 5.59 -9.01 25.25
N ARG A 401 5.83 -8.01 24.39
CA ARG A 401 4.82 -7.02 23.98
C ARG A 401 5.09 -6.53 22.55
N LEU A 402 4.14 -6.74 21.65
CA LEU A 402 4.11 -6.14 20.32
C LEU A 402 2.70 -5.63 20.06
N GLN A 403 2.52 -4.31 20.04
CA GLN A 403 1.20 -3.67 20.08
C GLN A 403 1.06 -2.63 18.98
N ILE A 404 -0.06 -2.68 18.26
CA ILE A 404 -0.45 -1.66 17.28
C ILE A 404 -1.83 -1.10 17.64
N GLN A 405 -1.95 0.23 17.73
CA GLN A 405 -3.23 0.92 17.87
C GLN A 405 -3.83 1.18 16.49
N GLY A 406 -5.11 0.87 16.36
CA GLY A 406 -5.84 0.86 15.12
C GLY A 406 -7.23 0.29 15.39
N VAL A 407 -8.24 0.85 14.72
CA VAL A 407 -9.64 0.47 14.96
C VAL A 407 -10.00 -0.83 14.23
N ASP A 408 -9.19 -1.25 13.27
CA ASP A 408 -9.44 -2.42 12.44
C ASP A 408 -8.77 -3.70 12.98
N HIS A 409 -9.55 -4.76 13.16
CA HIS A 409 -9.07 -6.06 13.66
C HIS A 409 -8.33 -6.87 12.59
N ARG A 410 -8.66 -6.69 11.30
CA ARG A 410 -8.02 -7.43 10.21
C ARG A 410 -6.58 -6.98 10.04
N LEU A 411 -6.33 -5.67 10.05
CA LEU A 411 -4.99 -5.09 10.08
C LEU A 411 -4.13 -5.71 11.19
N LYS A 412 -4.67 -5.79 12.41
CA LYS A 412 -3.95 -6.36 13.57
C LYS A 412 -3.60 -7.83 13.39
N ARG A 413 -4.47 -8.61 12.75
CA ARG A 413 -4.19 -10.02 12.40
C ARG A 413 -3.09 -10.12 11.34
N GLN A 414 -3.16 -9.33 10.27
CA GLN A 414 -2.15 -9.31 9.20
C GLN A 414 -0.76 -8.93 9.74
N VAL A 415 -0.68 -7.84 10.50
CA VAL A 415 0.54 -7.38 11.18
C VAL A 415 1.09 -8.44 12.13
N GLY A 416 0.21 -9.10 12.90
CA GLY A 416 0.60 -10.20 13.78
C GLY A 416 1.27 -11.36 13.05
N ARG A 417 0.64 -11.87 11.99
CA ARG A 417 1.17 -12.98 11.19
C ARG A 417 2.52 -12.62 10.56
N LEU A 418 2.60 -11.43 9.99
CA LEU A 418 3.83 -10.87 9.43
C LEU A 418 4.93 -10.76 10.49
N SER A 419 4.62 -10.25 11.68
CA SER A 419 5.59 -10.14 12.78
C SER A 419 6.13 -11.48 13.25
N SER A 420 5.33 -12.54 13.18
CA SER A 420 5.79 -13.90 13.47
C SER A 420 6.76 -14.39 12.40
N ALA A 421 6.43 -14.22 11.12
CA ALA A 421 7.31 -14.60 10.01
C ALA A 421 8.65 -13.83 10.02
N LEU A 422 8.59 -12.51 10.26
CA LEU A 422 9.78 -11.65 10.34
C LEU A 422 10.73 -12.05 11.46
N ALA A 423 10.23 -12.62 12.56
CA ALA A 423 11.08 -13.05 13.66
C ALA A 423 12.05 -14.16 13.21
N SER A 424 11.59 -15.12 12.40
CA SER A 424 12.46 -16.12 11.77
C SER A 424 13.37 -15.52 10.70
N LEU A 425 12.83 -14.69 9.80
CA LEU A 425 13.58 -14.14 8.66
C LEU A 425 14.75 -13.25 9.11
N VAL A 426 14.56 -12.43 10.14
CA VAL A 426 15.62 -11.58 10.68
C VAL A 426 16.73 -12.41 11.31
N LEU A 427 16.39 -13.51 12.00
CA LEU A 427 17.41 -14.41 12.54
C LEU A 427 18.20 -15.11 11.42
N GLU A 428 17.52 -15.59 10.37
CA GLU A 428 18.17 -16.17 9.18
C GLU A 428 19.11 -15.17 8.51
N GLN A 429 18.67 -13.93 8.33
CA GLN A 429 19.46 -12.91 7.66
C GLN A 429 20.65 -12.44 8.51
N ALA A 430 20.49 -12.38 9.83
CA ALA A 430 21.52 -11.96 10.77
C ALA A 430 22.58 -13.05 11.01
N PHE A 431 22.13 -14.30 11.14
CA PHE A 431 22.89 -15.38 11.75
C PHE A 431 22.73 -16.73 11.03
N GLY A 432 22.07 -16.76 9.88
CA GLY A 432 21.95 -17.94 9.04
C GLY A 432 23.20 -18.19 8.20
N ASP A 433 23.30 -19.42 7.70
CA ASP A 433 24.34 -19.89 6.77
C ASP A 433 23.82 -20.02 5.33
N GLY A 434 22.61 -19.49 5.07
CA GLY A 434 21.91 -19.63 3.79
C GLY A 434 21.33 -21.02 3.53
N GLN A 435 21.37 -21.93 4.51
CA GLN A 435 20.80 -23.28 4.43
C GLN A 435 19.82 -23.57 5.58
N THR A 436 20.10 -23.04 6.77
CA THR A 436 19.28 -23.21 7.96
C THR A 436 18.02 -22.37 7.87
N THR A 437 16.87 -23.00 8.09
CA THR A 437 15.57 -22.33 8.14
C THR A 437 15.24 -21.95 9.59
N GLY A 438 14.93 -20.68 9.80
CA GLY A 438 14.38 -20.15 11.04
C GLY A 438 12.98 -20.69 11.34
N ILE A 439 12.66 -20.82 12.62
CA ILE A 439 11.37 -21.27 13.11
C ILE A 439 10.57 -20.07 13.60
N SER A 440 9.27 -20.04 13.32
CA SER A 440 8.29 -19.14 13.92
C SER A 440 6.98 -19.89 14.15
N ALA A 441 6.09 -19.34 14.99
CA ALA A 441 4.81 -19.98 15.25
C ALA A 441 3.97 -20.13 13.98
N LEU A 442 4.02 -19.14 13.09
CA LEU A 442 3.33 -19.19 11.81
C LEU A 442 3.85 -20.31 10.90
N ARG A 443 5.17 -20.47 10.78
CA ARG A 443 5.79 -21.58 10.03
C ARG A 443 5.46 -22.95 10.63
N ALA A 444 5.46 -23.05 11.97
CA ALA A 444 5.11 -24.29 12.65
C ALA A 444 3.62 -24.67 12.49
N LEU A 445 2.72 -23.69 12.44
CA LEU A 445 1.29 -23.91 12.12
C LEU A 445 1.10 -24.40 10.68
N ALA A 446 1.77 -23.76 9.71
CA ALA A 446 1.74 -24.18 8.31
C ALA A 446 2.28 -25.62 8.14
N ALA A 447 3.41 -25.92 8.76
CA ALA A 447 4.00 -27.27 8.73
C ALA A 447 3.10 -28.34 9.37
N ALA A 448 2.27 -27.97 10.36
CA ALA A 448 1.32 -28.91 10.95
C ALA A 448 0.22 -29.32 9.95
N LEU A 449 -0.28 -28.36 9.17
CA LEU A 449 -1.24 -28.63 8.10
C LEU A 449 -0.61 -29.47 6.97
N GLU A 450 0.62 -29.16 6.57
CA GLU A 450 1.33 -29.88 5.50
C GLU A 450 1.45 -31.39 5.80
N ILE A 451 1.66 -31.76 7.06
CA ILE A 451 1.72 -33.18 7.49
C ILE A 451 0.35 -33.77 7.85
N GLY A 452 -0.75 -33.03 7.62
CA GLY A 452 -2.13 -33.46 7.84
C GLY A 452 -2.57 -33.52 9.30
N GLN A 453 -1.91 -32.79 10.20
CA GLN A 453 -2.40 -32.67 11.58
C GLN A 453 -3.67 -31.82 11.65
N ARG A 454 -4.50 -32.07 12.67
CA ARG A 454 -5.61 -31.17 12.98
C ARG A 454 -5.07 -29.93 13.68
N VAL A 455 -5.42 -28.78 13.15
CA VAL A 455 -5.24 -27.48 13.80
C VAL A 455 -6.61 -27.01 14.30
N TYR A 456 -6.73 -26.79 15.60
CA TYR A 456 -7.96 -26.36 16.24
C TYR A 456 -7.99 -24.85 16.43
N THR A 457 -9.18 -24.27 16.33
CA THR A 457 -9.49 -22.92 16.83
C THR A 457 -10.31 -23.04 18.12
N LEU A 458 -9.67 -22.72 19.24
CA LEU A 458 -10.18 -22.85 20.60
C LEU A 458 -10.75 -21.53 21.10
N THR A 459 -11.90 -21.62 21.76
CA THR A 459 -12.56 -20.55 22.51
C THR A 459 -12.85 -21.03 23.93
N ALA A 460 -13.27 -20.13 24.81
CA ALA A 460 -13.69 -20.50 26.17
C ALA A 460 -14.81 -21.57 26.18
N GLU A 461 -15.57 -21.71 25.09
CA GLU A 461 -16.68 -22.67 24.97
C GLU A 461 -16.21 -24.09 24.68
N ASN A 462 -15.31 -24.30 23.70
CA ASN A 462 -14.88 -25.64 23.26
C ASN A 462 -13.61 -26.13 23.98
N ALA A 463 -12.78 -25.21 24.49
CA ALA A 463 -11.49 -25.54 25.11
C ALA A 463 -11.57 -26.56 26.26
N PRO A 464 -12.58 -26.55 27.16
CA PRO A 464 -12.68 -27.54 28.23
C PRO A 464 -12.76 -28.99 27.75
N THR A 465 -13.20 -29.20 26.50
CA THR A 465 -13.29 -30.53 25.88
C THR A 465 -12.07 -30.92 25.07
N ILE A 466 -11.40 -29.94 24.44
CA ILE A 466 -10.34 -30.20 23.46
C ILE A 466 -8.95 -30.11 24.10
N LEU A 467 -8.68 -29.07 24.91
CA LEU A 467 -7.36 -28.87 25.54
C LEU A 467 -6.83 -30.12 26.26
N PRO A 468 -7.63 -30.87 27.05
CA PRO A 468 -7.14 -32.06 27.74
C PRO A 468 -6.74 -33.21 26.81
N THR A 469 -7.05 -33.12 25.51
CA THR A 469 -6.72 -34.13 24.49
C THR A 469 -5.44 -33.80 23.72
N LEU A 470 -4.91 -32.58 23.88
CA LEU A 470 -3.70 -32.12 23.21
C LEU A 470 -2.44 -32.51 24.01
N GLU A 471 -1.34 -32.76 23.30
CA GLU A 471 -0.03 -33.01 23.92
C GLU A 471 0.69 -31.68 24.19
N LEU A 472 0.43 -31.07 25.36
CA LEU A 472 1.01 -29.78 25.75
C LEU A 472 1.98 -29.92 26.93
N ASP A 473 3.05 -29.13 26.90
CA ASP A 473 3.89 -28.92 28.07
C ASP A 473 3.23 -27.94 29.07
N GLU A 474 3.80 -27.82 30.27
CA GLU A 474 3.24 -27.01 31.36
C GLU A 474 3.15 -25.52 30.99
N GLN A 475 4.15 -24.99 30.26
CA GLN A 475 4.20 -23.59 29.86
C GLN A 475 3.11 -23.28 28.81
N ALA A 476 2.96 -24.15 27.82
CA ALA A 476 1.92 -24.07 26.81
C ALA A 476 0.54 -24.14 27.44
N GLN A 477 0.31 -25.11 28.32
CA GLN A 477 -0.97 -25.26 28.99
C GLN A 477 -1.34 -24.02 29.83
N GLU A 478 -0.40 -23.50 30.63
CA GLU A 478 -0.63 -22.29 31.45
C GLU A 478 -0.98 -21.07 30.57
N LEU A 479 -0.25 -20.87 29.46
CA LEU A 479 -0.54 -19.76 28.55
C LEU A 479 -1.92 -19.90 27.91
N MET A 480 -2.28 -21.06 27.37
CA MET A 480 -3.56 -21.25 26.70
C MET A 480 -4.73 -21.01 27.65
N GLU A 481 -4.68 -21.59 28.85
CA GLU A 481 -5.72 -21.39 29.86
C GLU A 481 -5.86 -19.92 30.29
N ARG A 482 -4.74 -19.18 30.35
CA ARG A 482 -4.74 -17.74 30.65
C ARG A 482 -5.38 -16.92 29.53
N LEU A 483 -4.96 -17.16 28.28
CA LEU A 483 -5.49 -16.46 27.11
C LEU A 483 -7.01 -16.69 26.98
N LEU A 484 -7.45 -17.95 26.99
CA LEU A 484 -8.87 -18.31 26.86
C LEU A 484 -9.74 -17.70 27.97
N ARG A 485 -9.23 -17.65 29.20
CA ARG A 485 -9.93 -17.02 30.34
C ARG A 485 -10.09 -15.51 30.16
N ASN A 486 -9.16 -14.87 29.47
CA ASN A 486 -9.17 -13.43 29.19
C ASN A 486 -9.92 -13.09 27.90
N GLY A 487 -10.70 -14.03 27.33
CA GLY A 487 -11.52 -13.78 26.14
C GLY A 487 -10.77 -13.92 24.82
N TRP A 488 -9.56 -14.45 24.83
CA TRP A 488 -8.81 -14.72 23.61
C TRP A 488 -9.30 -16.01 22.95
N GLN A 489 -9.21 -16.05 21.63
CA GLN A 489 -9.25 -17.26 20.83
C GLN A 489 -7.83 -17.77 20.59
N VAL A 490 -7.66 -19.10 20.49
CA VAL A 490 -6.34 -19.74 20.30
C VAL A 490 -6.38 -20.73 19.14
N THR A 491 -5.47 -20.61 18.18
CA THR A 491 -5.24 -21.60 17.12
C THR A 491 -4.02 -22.47 17.47
N ILE A 492 -4.20 -23.80 17.49
CA ILE A 492 -3.19 -24.76 17.98
C ILE A 492 -3.28 -26.13 17.30
N PRO A 493 -2.15 -26.75 16.88
CA PRO A 493 -2.15 -28.10 16.31
C PRO A 493 -2.32 -29.21 17.37
N THR A 494 -2.70 -30.41 16.92
CA THR A 494 -2.87 -31.58 17.79
C THR A 494 -1.62 -32.03 18.54
N GLY A 495 -0.45 -31.84 17.93
CA GLY A 495 0.82 -32.30 18.48
C GLY A 495 2.01 -31.63 17.80
N THR A 496 3.21 -31.93 18.30
CA THR A 496 4.43 -31.25 17.86
C THR A 496 4.73 -31.50 16.39
N VAL A 497 5.28 -30.51 15.69
CA VAL A 497 5.92 -30.65 14.38
C VAL A 497 7.44 -30.70 14.54
N THR A 498 8.12 -31.23 13.52
CA THR A 498 9.58 -31.21 13.43
C THR A 498 9.99 -30.36 12.23
N LEU A 499 10.72 -29.28 12.48
CA LEU A 499 11.30 -28.41 11.45
C LEU A 499 12.82 -28.46 11.61
N GLU A 500 13.49 -29.14 10.67
CA GLU A 500 14.92 -29.44 10.75
C GLU A 500 15.30 -30.10 12.10
N ASN A 501 16.07 -29.40 12.93
CA ASN A 501 16.53 -29.86 14.25
C ASN A 501 15.62 -29.41 15.40
N TRP A 502 14.57 -28.63 15.11
CA TRP A 502 13.63 -28.14 16.11
C TRP A 502 12.38 -29.03 16.17
N ARG A 503 11.89 -29.30 17.38
CA ARG A 503 10.63 -30.00 17.61
C ARG A 503 9.76 -29.24 18.59
N GLY A 504 8.54 -28.91 18.20
CA GLY A 504 7.67 -28.11 19.04
C GLY A 504 6.31 -27.79 18.43
N LEU A 505 5.64 -26.79 18.98
CA LEU A 505 4.33 -26.32 18.57
C LEU A 505 4.42 -24.83 18.22
N GLY A 506 3.72 -24.41 17.15
CA GLY A 506 3.41 -23.00 16.93
C GLY A 506 1.94 -22.76 17.25
N THR A 507 1.63 -21.61 17.84
CA THR A 507 0.26 -21.22 18.15
C THR A 507 -0.01 -19.78 17.76
N GLN A 508 -1.28 -19.46 17.61
CA GLN A 508 -1.75 -18.08 17.47
C GLN A 508 -2.80 -17.80 18.54
N GLY A 509 -2.71 -16.66 19.19
CA GLY A 509 -3.76 -16.09 20.03
C GLY A 509 -4.34 -14.84 19.37
N VAL A 510 -5.65 -14.65 19.44
CA VAL A 510 -6.35 -13.43 19.01
C VAL A 510 -7.26 -12.95 20.13
N ASP A 511 -7.04 -11.73 20.60
CA ASP A 511 -7.97 -11.04 21.50
C ASP A 511 -9.21 -10.62 20.70
N LEU A 512 -10.38 -11.18 21.04
CA LEU A 512 -11.62 -10.90 20.32
C LEU A 512 -12.16 -9.49 20.58
N GLU A 513 -11.76 -8.83 21.67
CA GLU A 513 -12.19 -7.46 21.98
C GLU A 513 -11.32 -6.43 21.26
N SER A 514 -9.99 -6.58 21.34
CA SER A 514 -9.05 -5.58 20.81
C SER A 514 -8.50 -5.90 19.43
N GLY A 515 -8.62 -7.15 18.96
CA GLY A 515 -7.99 -7.66 17.75
C GLY A 515 -6.49 -7.93 17.87
N GLN A 516 -5.86 -7.70 19.03
CA GLN A 516 -4.43 -7.95 19.23
C GLN A 516 -4.11 -9.43 19.08
N THR A 517 -2.90 -9.72 18.61
CA THR A 517 -2.48 -11.08 18.32
C THR A 517 -1.20 -11.47 19.04
N SER A 518 -0.98 -12.77 19.20
CA SER A 518 0.20 -13.34 19.86
C SER A 518 0.60 -14.61 19.13
N PHE A 519 1.89 -14.77 18.82
CA PHE A 519 2.40 -15.91 18.03
C PHE A 519 3.55 -16.65 18.72
N PRO A 520 3.28 -17.37 19.83
CA PRO A 520 4.32 -18.09 20.56
C PRO A 520 4.57 -19.50 19.99
N THR A 521 5.82 -19.92 20.08
CA THR A 521 6.28 -21.31 19.93
C THR A 521 6.53 -21.96 21.29
N PHE A 522 6.42 -23.29 21.34
CA PHE A 522 6.68 -24.13 22.52
C PHE A 522 7.46 -25.39 22.16
N GLY A 523 7.96 -26.11 23.16
CA GLY A 523 8.80 -27.30 22.98
C GLY A 523 10.29 -26.97 23.03
N SER A 524 11.07 -27.46 22.07
CA SER A 524 12.50 -27.15 21.96
C SER A 524 12.72 -25.64 21.95
N GLY A 525 13.57 -25.17 22.86
CA GLY A 525 13.89 -23.76 23.01
C GLY A 525 12.88 -22.90 23.76
N ASN A 526 11.87 -23.51 24.40
CA ASN A 526 10.85 -22.87 25.24
C ASN A 526 10.04 -21.79 24.49
N LEU A 527 9.33 -20.94 25.24
CA LEU A 527 8.55 -19.81 24.72
C LEU A 527 9.41 -18.88 23.84
N ALA A 528 9.07 -18.75 22.57
CA ALA A 528 9.70 -17.80 21.65
C ALA A 528 8.69 -17.32 20.59
N THR A 529 9.06 -16.29 19.84
CA THR A 529 8.36 -15.79 18.65
C THR A 529 9.06 -16.25 17.38
N GLY A 530 10.39 -16.28 17.40
CA GLY A 530 11.22 -16.84 16.33
C GLY A 530 12.48 -17.49 16.90
N LEU A 531 12.97 -18.56 16.27
CA LEU A 531 14.21 -19.26 16.65
C LEU A 531 15.08 -19.54 15.42
N LEU A 532 16.38 -19.69 15.65
CA LEU A 532 17.32 -20.22 14.67
C LEU A 532 18.22 -21.25 15.36
N TYR A 533 18.18 -22.50 14.89
CA TYR A 533 18.93 -23.62 15.45
C TYR A 533 20.13 -23.94 14.55
N ASN A 534 21.33 -23.53 14.97
CA ASN A 534 22.57 -23.78 14.23
C ASN A 534 23.79 -23.74 15.15
N ASP A 535 24.97 -23.96 14.55
CA ASP A 535 26.24 -24.00 15.28
C ASP A 535 26.63 -22.67 15.94
N LEU A 536 26.04 -21.53 15.53
CA LEU A 536 26.25 -20.25 16.21
C LEU A 536 25.58 -20.23 17.59
N GLY A 537 24.57 -21.05 17.84
CA GLY A 537 24.00 -21.23 19.18
C GLY A 537 25.09 -21.56 20.21
N ARG A 538 26.05 -22.43 19.85
CA ARG A 538 27.21 -22.75 20.69
C ARG A 538 28.13 -21.54 20.87
N LEU A 539 28.42 -20.82 19.79
CA LEU A 539 29.29 -19.65 19.84
C LEU A 539 28.70 -18.55 20.75
N PHE A 540 27.41 -18.25 20.61
CA PHE A 540 26.71 -17.30 21.46
C PHE A 540 26.57 -17.78 22.90
N GLY A 541 26.23 -19.06 23.11
CA GLY A 541 26.10 -19.65 24.44
C GLY A 541 27.40 -19.59 25.23
N TRP A 542 28.51 -20.02 24.62
CA TRP A 542 29.84 -19.88 25.20
C TRP A 542 30.26 -18.42 25.33
N GLY A 543 29.98 -17.58 24.33
CA GLY A 543 30.30 -16.16 24.35
C GLY A 543 29.58 -15.39 25.46
N GLY A 544 28.41 -15.88 25.90
CA GLY A 544 27.69 -15.34 27.05
C GLY A 544 28.37 -15.64 28.39
N VAL A 545 29.00 -16.80 28.53
CA VAL A 545 29.61 -17.26 29.80
C VAL A 545 31.13 -17.00 29.89
N THR A 546 31.83 -16.90 28.75
CA THR A 546 33.27 -16.60 28.66
C THR A 546 33.58 -15.51 27.62
N PRO A 547 32.97 -14.31 27.74
CA PRO A 547 32.96 -13.28 26.68
C PRO A 547 34.35 -12.84 26.21
N GLU A 548 35.33 -12.72 27.12
CA GLU A 548 36.69 -12.30 26.78
C GLU A 548 37.40 -13.28 25.83
N ARG A 549 37.07 -14.58 25.91
CA ARG A 549 37.71 -15.63 25.10
C ARG A 549 37.15 -15.71 23.68
N LEU A 550 35.93 -15.23 23.46
CA LEU A 550 35.20 -15.41 22.19
C LEU A 550 34.90 -14.12 21.43
N SER A 551 35.27 -12.96 21.98
CA SER A 551 35.10 -11.66 21.31
C SER A 551 35.64 -11.65 19.87
N SER A 552 36.85 -12.19 19.62
CA SER A 552 37.41 -12.27 18.26
C SER A 552 36.59 -13.16 17.31
N ALA A 553 36.03 -14.26 17.80
CA ALA A 553 35.22 -15.19 17.02
C ALA A 553 33.85 -14.58 16.64
N LEU A 554 33.33 -13.69 17.50
CA LEU A 554 32.08 -12.96 17.28
C LEU A 554 32.23 -11.77 16.32
N GLU A 555 33.46 -11.30 16.03
CA GLU A 555 33.70 -10.12 15.19
C GLU A 555 33.08 -10.25 13.80
N ALA A 556 33.14 -11.44 13.20
CA ALA A 556 32.58 -11.71 11.87
C ALA A 556 31.05 -11.54 11.81
N LEU A 557 30.36 -11.70 12.93
CA LEU A 557 28.89 -11.59 13.02
C LEU A 557 28.40 -10.14 13.05
N LYS A 558 29.30 -9.15 13.19
CA LYS A 558 28.91 -7.74 13.15
C LYS A 558 28.44 -7.31 11.77
N LEU A 559 29.16 -7.72 10.72
CA LEU A 559 28.91 -7.25 9.36
C LEU A 559 27.49 -7.54 8.87
N PRO A 560 26.94 -8.77 9.03
CA PRO A 560 25.55 -9.03 8.65
C PRO A 560 24.55 -8.14 9.41
N VAL A 561 24.71 -7.99 10.73
CA VAL A 561 23.81 -7.16 11.55
C VAL A 561 23.88 -5.68 11.19
N GLN A 562 25.09 -5.15 10.93
CA GLN A 562 25.28 -3.78 10.45
C GLN A 562 24.69 -3.56 9.06
N ALA A 563 24.90 -4.51 8.14
CA ALA A 563 24.37 -4.44 6.78
C ALA A 563 22.84 -4.41 6.78
N MET A 564 22.18 -5.23 7.61
CA MET A 564 20.73 -5.17 7.77
C MET A 564 20.26 -3.79 8.27
N ALA A 565 20.92 -3.25 9.30
CA ALA A 565 20.56 -1.93 9.84
C ALA A 565 20.75 -0.81 8.81
N GLN A 566 21.82 -0.88 7.99
CA GLN A 566 22.07 0.06 6.91
C GLN A 566 21.03 -0.05 5.80
N GLY A 567 20.70 -1.28 5.37
CA GLY A 567 19.74 -1.55 4.32
C GLY A 567 18.31 -1.11 4.65
N LEU A 568 17.89 -1.30 5.91
CA LEU A 568 16.55 -0.88 6.37
C LEU A 568 16.41 0.64 6.57
N LEU A 569 17.51 1.36 6.77
CA LEU A 569 17.48 2.76 7.19
C LEU A 569 16.72 3.70 6.21
N PRO A 570 16.82 3.55 4.88
CA PRO A 570 16.01 4.32 3.92
C PRO A 570 14.51 4.11 4.13
N LEU A 571 14.07 2.85 4.26
CA LEU A 571 12.64 2.53 4.39
C LEU A 571 12.07 2.88 5.76
N VAL A 572 12.84 2.79 6.84
CA VAL A 572 12.36 3.30 8.15
C VAL A 572 12.14 4.82 8.13
N ARG A 573 12.85 5.55 7.26
CA ARG A 573 12.67 7.01 7.11
C ARG A 573 11.52 7.35 6.16
N ASP A 574 11.30 6.54 5.14
CA ASP A 574 10.21 6.69 4.18
C ASP A 574 9.70 5.31 3.72
N PRO A 575 8.77 4.68 4.48
CA PRO A 575 8.36 3.30 4.20
C PRO A 575 7.79 3.09 2.80
N LEU A 576 7.19 4.13 2.21
CA LEU A 576 6.50 4.05 0.93
C LEU A 576 7.38 4.41 -0.27
N SER A 577 8.68 4.65 -0.04
CA SER A 577 9.61 5.00 -1.12
C SER A 577 10.02 3.83 -2.01
N ILE A 578 9.76 2.59 -1.58
CA ILE A 578 10.10 1.39 -2.36
C ILE A 578 9.27 1.32 -3.65
N SER A 579 9.87 0.88 -4.74
CA SER A 579 9.17 0.65 -6.00
C SER A 579 8.23 -0.56 -5.93
N ALA A 580 7.11 -0.49 -6.66
CA ALA A 580 6.18 -1.59 -6.85
C ALA A 580 6.77 -2.68 -7.78
N THR A 581 7.79 -3.40 -7.28
CA THR A 581 8.47 -4.51 -7.97
C THR A 581 7.74 -5.84 -7.75
N ASP A 582 8.23 -6.92 -8.37
CA ASP A 582 7.56 -8.22 -8.40
C ASP A 582 7.20 -8.79 -7.01
N ASN A 583 8.14 -8.89 -6.05
CA ASN A 583 7.77 -9.41 -4.72
C ASN A 583 6.93 -8.41 -3.91
N VAL A 584 7.18 -7.10 -4.03
CA VAL A 584 6.33 -6.07 -3.38
C VAL A 584 4.88 -6.18 -3.88
N LEU A 585 4.70 -6.38 -5.19
CA LEU A 585 3.40 -6.63 -5.81
C LEU A 585 2.77 -7.93 -5.34
N THR A 586 3.55 -9.00 -5.17
CA THR A 586 3.06 -10.25 -4.58
C THR A 586 2.51 -10.01 -3.17
N LEU A 587 3.23 -9.26 -2.32
CA LEU A 587 2.80 -8.96 -0.96
C LEU A 587 1.53 -8.09 -0.93
N ILE A 588 1.46 -7.09 -1.80
CA ILE A 588 0.28 -6.22 -1.97
C ILE A 588 -0.92 -7.04 -2.44
N ALA A 589 -0.76 -7.81 -3.52
CA ALA A 589 -1.83 -8.62 -4.10
C ALA A 589 -2.36 -9.65 -3.10
N GLY A 590 -1.49 -10.37 -2.40
CA GLY A 590 -1.91 -11.34 -1.40
C GLY A 590 -2.58 -10.70 -0.19
N SER A 591 -2.12 -9.52 0.24
CA SER A 591 -2.75 -8.78 1.35
C SER A 591 -4.16 -8.28 0.99
N LEU A 592 -4.40 -7.92 -0.27
CA LEU A 592 -5.74 -7.59 -0.75
C LEU A 592 -6.66 -8.81 -0.88
N VAL A 593 -6.15 -9.90 -1.44
CA VAL A 593 -6.90 -11.17 -1.50
C VAL A 593 -7.34 -11.58 -0.09
N ASP A 594 -6.43 -11.47 0.88
CA ASP A 594 -6.69 -11.72 2.29
C ASP A 594 -7.75 -10.76 2.87
N LEU A 595 -7.61 -9.46 2.62
CA LEU A 595 -8.53 -8.42 3.09
C LEU A 595 -9.97 -8.63 2.58
N GLU A 596 -10.13 -9.00 1.31
CA GLU A 596 -11.45 -9.17 0.70
C GLU A 596 -12.10 -10.53 0.95
N THR A 597 -11.29 -11.58 1.10
CA THR A 597 -11.77 -12.97 1.21
C THR A 597 -11.94 -13.39 2.66
N GLY A 598 -11.01 -13.01 3.54
CA GLY A 598 -11.00 -13.43 4.95
C GLY A 598 -12.34 -13.23 5.68
N PRO A 599 -12.96 -12.04 5.62
CA PRO A 599 -14.24 -11.77 6.26
C PRO A 599 -15.42 -12.62 5.76
N LYS A 600 -15.25 -13.36 4.67
CA LYS A 600 -16.26 -14.24 4.05
C LYS A 600 -16.06 -15.71 4.39
N LEU A 601 -14.95 -16.06 5.04
CA LEU A 601 -14.61 -17.42 5.43
C LEU A 601 -15.07 -17.71 6.88
N PRO A 602 -15.32 -18.98 7.21
CA PRO A 602 -15.35 -19.43 8.61
C PRO A 602 -13.99 -19.17 9.28
N GLU A 603 -14.03 -18.84 10.57
CA GLU A 603 -12.83 -18.49 11.34
C GLU A 603 -11.69 -19.52 11.22
N VAL A 604 -12.02 -20.81 11.27
CA VAL A 604 -11.05 -21.93 11.16
C VAL A 604 -10.29 -21.95 9.83
N LEU A 605 -10.83 -21.34 8.78
CA LEU A 605 -10.19 -21.20 7.47
C LEU A 605 -9.45 -19.86 7.35
N ASP A 606 -10.09 -18.78 7.81
CA ASP A 606 -9.52 -17.44 7.78
C ASP A 606 -8.19 -17.34 8.53
N GLU A 607 -8.01 -18.13 9.59
CA GLU A 607 -6.75 -18.17 10.33
C GLU A 607 -5.55 -18.66 9.54
N HIS A 608 -5.79 -19.40 8.45
CA HIS A 608 -4.74 -19.98 7.61
C HIS A 608 -4.64 -19.35 6.21
N LEU A 609 -5.62 -18.52 5.83
CA LEU A 609 -5.66 -17.86 4.51
C LEU A 609 -4.38 -17.08 4.22
N TRP A 610 -4.00 -16.17 5.12
CA TRP A 610 -2.85 -15.30 4.93
C TRP A 610 -1.54 -16.08 4.82
N SER A 611 -1.34 -17.11 5.66
CA SER A 611 -0.14 -17.95 5.58
C SER A 611 -0.05 -18.71 4.26
N GLY A 612 -1.16 -19.30 3.81
CA GLY A 612 -1.20 -20.02 2.54
C GLY A 612 -1.02 -19.11 1.32
N LEU A 613 -1.29 -17.81 1.44
CA LEU A 613 -1.01 -16.82 0.39
C LEU A 613 0.43 -16.30 0.46
N LEU A 614 0.87 -15.79 1.60
CA LEU A 614 2.02 -14.88 1.66
C LEU A 614 3.26 -15.47 2.32
N LEU A 615 3.15 -16.53 3.13
CA LEU A 615 4.27 -16.99 3.97
C LEU A 615 5.52 -17.36 3.16
N GLU A 616 5.34 -18.01 2.00
CA GLU A 616 6.45 -18.43 1.13
C GLU A 616 7.06 -17.28 0.30
N HIS A 617 6.39 -16.13 0.21
CA HIS A 617 6.82 -14.96 -0.58
C HIS A 617 7.45 -13.85 0.27
N LEU A 618 7.46 -14.00 1.59
CA LEU A 618 8.08 -13.02 2.49
C LEU A 618 9.61 -13.12 2.43
N SER A 619 10.24 -11.96 2.24
CA SER A 619 11.69 -11.82 2.22
C SER A 619 12.11 -10.51 2.88
N LEU A 620 13.35 -10.47 3.37
CA LEU A 620 14.01 -9.23 3.78
C LEU A 620 14.78 -8.58 2.64
N GLY A 621 15.09 -9.29 1.54
CA GLY A 621 15.98 -8.79 0.48
C GLY A 621 15.58 -7.41 -0.04
N GLN A 622 14.32 -7.25 -0.42
CA GLN A 622 13.78 -5.96 -0.90
C GLN A 622 13.70 -4.88 0.17
N LEU A 623 13.66 -5.26 1.44
CA LEU A 623 13.73 -4.28 2.53
C LEU A 623 15.17 -3.80 2.76
N LEU A 624 16.15 -4.68 2.55
CA LEU A 624 17.56 -4.37 2.73
C LEU A 624 18.14 -3.62 1.54
N ASP A 625 17.57 -3.82 0.35
CA ASP A 625 17.87 -3.01 -0.82
C ASP A 625 16.57 -2.62 -1.53
N PRO A 626 16.04 -1.42 -1.25
CA PRO A 626 14.80 -0.94 -1.86
C PRO A 626 15.00 -0.28 -3.23
N VAL A 627 16.24 -0.21 -3.74
CA VAL A 627 16.56 0.48 -4.98
C VAL A 627 16.50 -0.53 -6.12
N ALA A 628 15.67 -0.26 -7.12
CA ALA A 628 15.56 -1.12 -8.30
C ALA A 628 16.58 -0.74 -9.39
N PRO A 629 16.98 -1.69 -10.25
CA PRO A 629 17.88 -1.43 -11.36
C PRO A 629 17.40 -0.33 -12.29
N THR A 630 18.32 0.46 -12.85
CA THR A 630 17.99 1.34 -13.98
C THR A 630 18.27 0.60 -15.28
N VAL A 631 17.31 0.56 -16.20
CA VAL A 631 17.42 -0.11 -17.51
C VAL A 631 17.28 0.90 -18.64
N GLY A 632 18.00 0.70 -19.74
CA GLY A 632 17.89 1.51 -20.95
C GLY A 632 18.00 0.66 -22.21
N ILE A 633 17.24 1.02 -23.24
CA ILE A 633 17.30 0.42 -24.58
C ILE A 633 17.75 1.48 -25.58
N GLN A 634 18.76 1.17 -26.39
CA GLN A 634 19.19 2.00 -27.52
C GLN A 634 19.07 1.21 -28.82
N LEU A 635 18.46 1.83 -29.82
CA LEU A 635 18.27 1.24 -31.15
C LEU A 635 19.13 1.99 -32.16
N SER A 636 19.80 1.28 -33.07
CA SER A 636 20.55 1.92 -34.17
C SER A 636 19.64 2.65 -35.16
N THR A 637 18.37 2.24 -35.25
CA THR A 637 17.31 2.87 -36.04
C THR A 637 15.95 2.49 -35.46
N THR A 638 14.95 3.35 -35.63
CA THR A 638 13.55 3.10 -35.23
C THR A 638 12.66 2.73 -36.42
N THR A 639 13.20 2.78 -37.64
CA THR A 639 12.50 2.41 -38.89
C THR A 639 13.39 1.58 -39.79
N LEU A 640 12.85 0.51 -40.37
CA LEU A 640 13.54 -0.48 -41.20
C LEU A 640 12.70 -0.83 -42.44
N VAL A 641 13.33 -1.46 -43.45
CA VAL A 641 12.61 -2.25 -44.48
C VAL A 641 12.85 -3.76 -44.25
N PRO A 642 12.00 -4.65 -44.78
CA PRO A 642 12.17 -6.09 -44.61
C PRO A 642 13.53 -6.57 -45.15
N GLY A 643 14.23 -7.37 -44.35
CA GLY A 643 15.58 -7.88 -44.61
C GLY A 643 16.72 -7.03 -44.03
N GLU A 644 16.44 -5.85 -43.48
CA GLU A 644 17.44 -5.05 -42.76
C GLU A 644 17.61 -5.51 -41.31
N SER A 645 18.79 -5.22 -40.75
CA SER A 645 19.11 -5.52 -39.36
C SER A 645 19.07 -4.26 -38.49
N VAL A 646 18.53 -4.38 -37.29
CA VAL A 646 18.67 -3.39 -36.22
C VAL A 646 19.65 -3.90 -35.16
N GLN A 647 20.53 -3.02 -34.70
CA GLN A 647 21.36 -3.25 -33.51
C GLN A 647 20.60 -2.70 -32.31
N ILE A 648 20.48 -3.52 -31.27
CA ILE A 648 19.78 -3.24 -30.03
C ILE A 648 20.82 -3.34 -28.91
N SER A 649 21.07 -2.24 -28.21
CA SER A 649 21.96 -2.20 -27.06
C SER A 649 21.12 -2.01 -25.80
N VAL A 650 21.22 -2.94 -24.86
CA VAL A 650 20.53 -2.90 -23.58
C VAL A 650 21.55 -2.67 -22.48
N THR A 651 21.35 -1.60 -21.70
CA THR A 651 22.20 -1.28 -20.55
C THR A 651 21.39 -1.39 -19.26
N ALA A 652 22.00 -1.94 -18.22
CA ALA A 652 21.41 -1.89 -16.88
C ALA A 652 22.48 -1.59 -15.82
N SER A 653 22.10 -0.88 -14.77
CA SER A 653 22.98 -0.55 -13.64
C SER A 653 22.19 -0.49 -12.35
N ASP A 654 22.81 -0.89 -11.24
CA ASP A 654 22.19 -0.90 -9.91
C ASP A 654 23.27 -0.66 -8.82
N ASN A 655 22.86 -0.39 -7.57
CA ASN A 655 23.79 -0.32 -6.42
C ASN A 655 24.27 -1.70 -5.96
N GLU A 656 23.50 -2.75 -6.24
CA GLU A 656 23.88 -4.14 -6.08
C GLU A 656 24.19 -4.81 -7.43
N ALA A 657 24.66 -6.05 -7.39
CA ALA A 657 24.93 -6.80 -8.61
C ALA A 657 23.63 -7.30 -9.27
N LEU A 658 23.61 -7.27 -10.61
CA LEU A 658 22.51 -7.83 -11.41
C LEU A 658 22.59 -9.35 -11.46
N THR A 659 21.46 -10.02 -11.21
CA THR A 659 21.29 -11.47 -11.40
C THR A 659 20.86 -11.81 -12.81
N SER A 660 20.13 -10.92 -13.50
CA SER A 660 19.72 -11.13 -14.89
C SER A 660 19.55 -9.83 -15.67
N LEU A 661 19.82 -9.90 -16.97
CA LEU A 661 19.47 -8.90 -17.97
C LEU A 661 18.95 -9.64 -19.20
N THR A 662 17.70 -9.39 -19.57
CA THR A 662 17.01 -10.10 -20.66
C THR A 662 16.30 -9.12 -21.59
N LEU A 663 16.09 -9.55 -22.83
CA LEU A 663 15.37 -8.78 -23.84
C LEU A 663 14.33 -9.68 -24.51
N MET A 664 13.09 -9.22 -24.58
CA MET A 664 12.03 -9.83 -25.37
C MET A 664 11.71 -8.94 -26.57
N LEU A 665 11.54 -9.55 -27.73
CA LEU A 665 10.99 -8.95 -28.94
C LEU A 665 9.60 -9.55 -29.17
N ASN A 666 8.58 -8.70 -29.05
CA ASN A 666 7.19 -9.09 -28.87
C ASN A 666 7.09 -10.05 -27.67
N GLU A 667 6.78 -11.31 -27.91
CA GLU A 667 6.70 -12.35 -26.87
C GLU A 667 7.87 -13.36 -26.92
N SER A 668 8.86 -13.13 -27.79
CA SER A 668 9.98 -14.05 -28.01
C SER A 668 11.29 -13.51 -27.42
N ALA A 669 12.03 -14.35 -26.69
CA ALA A 669 13.32 -13.96 -26.13
C ALA A 669 14.36 -13.71 -27.23
N LEU A 670 15.03 -12.55 -27.17
CA LEU A 670 16.17 -12.20 -28.00
C LEU A 670 17.43 -12.23 -27.13
N VAL A 671 18.37 -13.12 -27.45
CA VAL A 671 19.58 -13.33 -26.64
C VAL A 671 20.53 -12.14 -26.78
N LEU A 672 20.90 -11.55 -25.64
CA LEU A 672 21.94 -10.53 -25.54
C LEU A 672 23.34 -11.17 -25.46
N ASP A 673 24.35 -10.50 -26.00
CA ASP A 673 25.75 -10.88 -25.82
C ASP A 673 26.34 -10.38 -24.48
N GLU A 674 27.63 -10.62 -24.24
CA GLU A 674 28.32 -10.21 -22.99
C GLU A 674 28.35 -8.69 -22.76
N ASN A 675 28.11 -7.88 -23.80
CA ASN A 675 28.05 -6.41 -23.70
C ASN A 675 26.61 -5.90 -23.57
N GLY A 676 25.61 -6.78 -23.57
CA GLY A 676 24.20 -6.38 -23.59
C GLY A 676 23.68 -6.03 -24.99
N ASP A 677 24.36 -6.45 -26.05
CA ASP A 677 23.97 -6.15 -27.44
C ASP A 677 23.24 -7.33 -28.09
N ALA A 678 22.29 -7.05 -28.97
CA ALA A 678 21.65 -8.01 -29.86
C ALA A 678 21.45 -7.44 -31.27
N THR A 679 21.48 -8.32 -32.28
CA THR A 679 21.12 -7.99 -33.66
C THR A 679 19.85 -8.74 -34.05
N PHE A 680 18.86 -8.01 -34.57
CA PHE A 680 17.64 -8.61 -35.11
C PHE A 680 17.49 -8.26 -36.60
N ILE A 681 17.09 -9.24 -37.42
CA ILE A 681 16.76 -9.04 -38.84
C ILE A 681 15.24 -9.17 -38.96
N ALA A 682 14.58 -8.09 -39.34
CA ALA A 682 13.14 -8.11 -39.50
C ALA A 682 12.76 -8.59 -40.91
N GLU A 683 12.00 -9.68 -41.02
CA GLU A 683 11.59 -10.24 -42.32
C GLU A 683 10.18 -9.81 -42.75
N LEU A 684 9.36 -9.34 -41.81
CA LEU A 684 7.96 -9.00 -42.06
C LEU A 684 7.70 -7.54 -41.68
N PRO A 685 6.85 -6.81 -42.42
CA PRO A 685 6.38 -5.50 -42.02
C PRO A 685 5.58 -5.54 -40.71
N GLY A 686 5.55 -4.41 -40.00
CA GLY A 686 4.79 -4.22 -38.78
C GLY A 686 5.59 -3.59 -37.64
N ALA A 687 4.92 -3.39 -36.51
CA ALA A 687 5.54 -2.89 -35.29
C ALA A 687 6.17 -4.04 -34.49
N TYR A 688 7.39 -3.79 -34.01
CA TYR A 688 8.12 -4.70 -33.15
C TYR A 688 8.36 -4.04 -31.81
N ASN A 689 7.79 -4.62 -30.76
CA ASN A 689 7.91 -4.13 -29.39
C ASN A 689 9.06 -4.85 -28.69
N LEU A 690 9.82 -4.12 -27.91
CA LEU A 690 10.94 -4.62 -27.13
C LEU A 690 10.65 -4.39 -25.65
N VAL A 691 10.95 -5.39 -24.83
CA VAL A 691 10.90 -5.28 -23.37
C VAL A 691 12.22 -5.80 -22.81
N ALA A 692 13.04 -4.90 -22.29
CA ALA A 692 14.23 -5.26 -21.53
C ALA A 692 13.84 -5.42 -20.06
N THR A 693 14.34 -6.45 -19.39
CA THR A 693 14.11 -6.70 -17.96
C THR A 693 15.45 -6.94 -17.27
N ALA A 694 15.73 -6.19 -16.21
CA ALA A 694 16.86 -6.41 -15.31
C ALA A 694 16.37 -6.80 -13.92
N VAL A 695 17.11 -7.68 -13.25
CA VAL A 695 16.86 -8.12 -11.88
C VAL A 695 18.17 -8.05 -11.10
N ASP A 696 18.14 -7.53 -9.88
CA ASP A 696 19.28 -7.50 -8.96
C ASP A 696 19.34 -8.73 -8.02
N ASN A 697 20.26 -8.72 -7.06
CA ASN A 697 20.38 -9.76 -6.03
C ASN A 697 19.28 -9.71 -4.95
N ALA A 698 18.66 -8.54 -4.72
CA ALA A 698 17.57 -8.38 -3.78
C ALA A 698 16.20 -8.79 -4.38
N GLY A 699 16.18 -9.07 -5.68
CA GLY A 699 14.97 -9.42 -6.43
C GLY A 699 14.17 -8.20 -6.86
N ASN A 700 14.75 -6.99 -6.85
CA ASN A 700 14.12 -5.85 -7.48
C ASN A 700 14.21 -6.02 -9.00
N ILE A 701 13.11 -5.67 -9.67
CA ILE A 701 12.97 -5.80 -11.11
C ILE A 701 12.76 -4.41 -11.70
N SER A 702 13.36 -4.16 -12.85
CA SER A 702 13.03 -3.00 -13.66
C SER A 702 12.95 -3.37 -15.12
N ARG A 703 12.06 -2.68 -15.83
CA ARG A 703 11.76 -2.94 -17.23
C ARG A 703 11.78 -1.66 -18.01
N GLU A 704 12.32 -1.73 -19.22
CA GLU A 704 12.31 -0.65 -20.19
C GLU A 704 11.67 -1.15 -21.48
N GLN A 705 10.85 -0.31 -22.12
CA GLN A 705 10.19 -0.64 -23.37
C GLN A 705 10.68 0.25 -24.51
N ALA A 706 10.84 -0.32 -25.69
CA ALA A 706 11.11 0.41 -26.91
C ALA A 706 10.35 -0.24 -28.07
N ALA A 707 10.18 0.46 -29.18
CA ALA A 707 9.62 -0.12 -30.38
C ALA A 707 10.34 0.40 -31.62
N PHE A 708 10.33 -0.41 -32.67
CA PHE A 708 10.73 0.02 -34.02
C PHE A 708 9.71 -0.49 -35.03
N LEU A 709 9.65 0.20 -36.17
CA LEU A 709 8.71 -0.08 -37.24
C LEU A 709 9.43 -0.67 -38.44
N VAL A 710 8.85 -1.69 -39.06
CA VAL A 710 9.33 -2.28 -40.30
C VAL A 710 8.31 -1.96 -41.38
N SER A 711 8.72 -1.14 -42.33
CA SER A 711 7.86 -0.66 -43.43
C SER A 711 7.46 -1.79 -44.39
N ALA A 712 6.37 -1.57 -45.12
CA ALA A 712 5.89 -2.44 -46.20
C ALA A 712 6.10 -1.71 -47.53
N PRO A 713 7.31 -1.66 -48.11
CA PRO A 713 7.61 -0.81 -49.27
C PRO A 713 6.81 -1.13 -50.54
N GLU A 714 6.24 -2.34 -50.63
CA GLU A 714 5.35 -2.75 -51.73
C GLU A 714 3.89 -2.34 -51.51
N ASP A 715 3.53 -1.97 -50.28
CA ASP A 715 2.21 -1.45 -49.92
C ASP A 715 2.16 0.06 -50.17
N THR A 716 1.15 0.47 -50.93
CA THR A 716 0.91 1.88 -51.30
C THR A 716 -0.52 2.30 -50.99
N THR A 717 -1.27 1.43 -50.30
CA THR A 717 -2.65 1.66 -49.89
C THR A 717 -2.65 2.06 -48.42
N ALA A 718 -3.47 3.05 -48.07
CA ALA A 718 -3.71 3.39 -46.68
C ALA A 718 -4.82 2.51 -46.10
N PRO A 719 -4.92 2.37 -44.77
CA PRO A 719 -5.95 1.56 -44.12
C PRO A 719 -7.37 1.94 -44.56
N THR A 720 -8.24 0.94 -44.69
CA THR A 720 -9.64 1.17 -45.05
C THR A 720 -10.50 1.18 -43.80
N LEU A 721 -11.18 2.30 -43.53
CA LEU A 721 -12.09 2.44 -42.40
C LEU A 721 -13.55 2.51 -42.84
N ALA A 722 -14.45 1.96 -42.04
CA ALA A 722 -15.89 2.18 -42.14
C ALA A 722 -16.55 2.12 -40.76
N ILE A 723 -17.54 2.97 -40.52
CA ILE A 723 -18.39 2.95 -39.32
C ILE A 723 -19.77 2.46 -39.74
N HIS A 724 -20.23 1.36 -39.13
CA HIS A 724 -21.52 0.72 -39.46
C HIS A 724 -22.61 1.04 -38.43
N SER A 725 -22.23 1.16 -37.16
CA SER A 725 -23.13 1.52 -36.07
C SER A 725 -22.34 2.21 -34.95
N PRO A 726 -22.91 3.22 -34.26
CA PRO A 726 -24.18 3.87 -34.57
C PRO A 726 -24.07 4.69 -35.87
N ALA A 727 -25.19 4.90 -36.56
CA ALA A 727 -25.22 5.72 -37.77
C ALA A 727 -24.82 7.17 -37.44
N ASP A 728 -24.14 7.84 -38.37
CA ASP A 728 -23.78 9.26 -38.22
C ASP A 728 -25.02 10.12 -37.93
N GLU A 729 -24.85 11.16 -37.10
CA GLU A 729 -25.90 12.06 -36.58
C GLU A 729 -26.95 11.36 -35.67
N SER A 730 -26.70 10.14 -35.20
CA SER A 730 -27.62 9.44 -34.29
C SER A 730 -27.57 9.94 -32.84
N GLU A 731 -28.68 9.70 -32.13
CA GLU A 731 -28.84 10.03 -30.71
C GLU A 731 -28.39 8.86 -29.82
N ILE A 732 -27.50 9.14 -28.87
CA ILE A 732 -26.91 8.17 -27.93
C ILE A 732 -27.35 8.51 -26.51
N THR A 733 -28.25 7.69 -25.95
CA THR A 733 -28.86 7.89 -24.62
C THR A 733 -28.43 6.86 -23.57
N ALA A 734 -27.78 5.78 -24.00
CA ALA A 734 -27.29 4.69 -23.16
C ALA A 734 -26.03 4.06 -23.79
N PRO A 735 -25.25 3.24 -23.06
CA PRO A 735 -24.09 2.55 -23.61
C PRO A 735 -24.42 1.81 -24.91
N THR A 736 -23.82 2.24 -26.01
CA THR A 736 -24.17 1.78 -27.36
C THR A 736 -22.95 1.15 -28.03
N PRO A 737 -23.05 -0.08 -28.58
CA PRO A 737 -21.96 -0.72 -29.31
C PRO A 737 -21.52 0.08 -30.54
N PHE A 738 -20.21 0.28 -30.68
CA PHE A 738 -19.58 0.87 -31.85
C PHE A 738 -19.06 -0.23 -32.76
N VAL A 739 -19.70 -0.40 -33.92
CA VAL A 739 -19.40 -1.44 -34.91
C VAL A 739 -18.73 -0.81 -36.11
N ALA A 740 -17.53 -1.29 -36.44
CA ALA A 740 -16.69 -0.70 -37.48
C ALA A 740 -15.92 -1.77 -38.27
N THR A 741 -15.38 -1.35 -39.41
CA THR A 741 -14.37 -2.08 -40.18
C THR A 741 -13.08 -1.27 -40.18
N VAL A 742 -11.95 -1.92 -39.90
CA VAL A 742 -10.59 -1.44 -40.16
C VAL A 742 -9.84 -2.56 -40.87
N GLN A 743 -9.42 -2.32 -42.11
CA GLN A 743 -8.75 -3.31 -42.95
C GLN A 743 -7.50 -2.73 -43.60
N ASP A 744 -6.38 -3.36 -43.34
CA ASP A 744 -5.10 -3.16 -44.01
C ASP A 744 -4.26 -4.43 -43.81
N GLU A 745 -3.52 -4.88 -44.83
CA GLU A 745 -2.66 -6.08 -44.69
C GLU A 745 -1.46 -5.82 -43.76
N ASN A 746 -1.05 -4.56 -43.62
CA ASN A 746 0.07 -4.10 -42.81
C ASN A 746 -0.37 -3.14 -41.71
N LEU A 747 -1.59 -3.31 -41.18
CA LEU A 747 -2.13 -2.51 -40.08
C LEU A 747 -1.21 -2.54 -38.85
N VAL A 748 -0.89 -1.37 -38.31
CA VAL A 748 -0.08 -1.24 -37.08
C VAL A 748 -0.96 -0.87 -35.90
N SER A 749 -1.81 0.13 -36.07
CA SER A 749 -2.67 0.61 -34.99
C SER A 749 -3.93 1.28 -35.51
N TRP A 750 -4.94 1.32 -34.64
CA TRP A 750 -6.11 2.15 -34.79
C TRP A 750 -6.54 2.71 -33.44
N LYS A 751 -7.17 3.89 -33.47
CA LYS A 751 -7.64 4.65 -32.32
C LYS A 751 -9.06 5.14 -32.58
N LEU A 752 -9.93 4.97 -31.61
CA LEU A 752 -11.26 5.55 -31.58
C LEU A 752 -11.34 6.54 -30.42
N ALA A 753 -11.69 7.79 -30.72
CA ALA A 753 -11.77 8.84 -29.72
C ALA A 753 -13.02 9.69 -29.87
N VAL A 754 -13.49 10.28 -28.77
CA VAL A 754 -14.59 11.25 -28.73
C VAL A 754 -14.07 12.63 -28.40
N GLN A 755 -14.62 13.64 -29.05
CA GLN A 755 -14.30 15.05 -28.83
C GLN A 755 -15.60 15.84 -28.78
N SER A 756 -15.83 16.62 -27.72
CA SER A 756 -16.99 17.51 -27.69
C SER A 756 -16.79 18.68 -28.67
N VAL A 757 -17.84 19.06 -29.40
CA VAL A 757 -17.78 20.22 -30.30
C VAL A 757 -17.52 21.52 -29.52
N SER A 758 -18.09 21.64 -28.32
CA SER A 758 -17.86 22.81 -27.44
C SER A 758 -16.54 22.80 -26.67
N GLN A 759 -15.92 21.63 -26.49
CA GLN A 759 -14.71 21.45 -25.68
C GLN A 759 -13.74 20.57 -26.45
N PRO A 760 -12.71 21.15 -27.11
CA PRO A 760 -11.89 20.45 -28.09
C PRO A 760 -10.90 19.41 -27.50
N GLY A 761 -11.05 19.02 -26.23
CA GLY A 761 -10.28 17.92 -25.64
C GLY A 761 -10.72 16.58 -26.22
N GLU A 762 -9.77 15.76 -26.64
CA GLU A 762 -10.01 14.41 -27.17
C GLU A 762 -9.92 13.38 -26.04
N THR A 763 -10.89 12.47 -25.97
CA THR A 763 -10.89 11.33 -25.03
C THR A 763 -10.87 10.03 -25.83
N VAL A 764 -9.82 9.23 -25.68
CA VAL A 764 -9.72 7.92 -26.34
C VAL A 764 -10.67 6.94 -25.66
N ILE A 765 -11.50 6.25 -26.45
CA ILE A 765 -12.48 5.28 -25.97
C ILE A 765 -12.13 3.84 -26.36
N ALA A 766 -11.28 3.64 -27.37
CA ALA A 766 -10.69 2.35 -27.70
C ALA A 766 -9.42 2.49 -28.55
N THR A 767 -8.53 1.52 -28.47
CA THR A 767 -7.38 1.33 -29.36
C THR A 767 -7.26 -0.14 -29.75
N GLY A 768 -6.57 -0.42 -30.84
CA GLY A 768 -6.22 -1.79 -31.23
C GLY A 768 -5.20 -1.83 -32.35
N SER A 769 -4.75 -3.03 -32.69
CA SER A 769 -3.79 -3.29 -33.78
C SER A 769 -4.27 -4.37 -34.75
N GLN A 770 -5.42 -4.99 -34.46
CA GLN A 770 -6.00 -6.06 -35.28
C GLN A 770 -7.00 -5.51 -36.27
N ILE A 771 -7.10 -6.17 -37.43
CA ILE A 771 -8.16 -5.97 -38.41
C ILE A 771 -9.50 -6.30 -37.75
N ALA A 772 -10.51 -5.47 -38.01
CA ALA A 772 -11.90 -5.74 -37.64
C ALA A 772 -12.77 -5.61 -38.89
N ASP A 773 -13.72 -6.52 -39.09
CA ASP A 773 -14.66 -6.45 -40.21
C ASP A 773 -16.11 -6.51 -39.73
N ASN A 774 -16.74 -5.33 -39.67
CA ASN A 774 -18.11 -5.17 -39.15
C ASN A 774 -18.27 -5.80 -37.75
N GLU A 775 -17.27 -5.59 -36.90
CA GLU A 775 -17.21 -6.09 -35.53
C GLU A 775 -17.38 -4.95 -34.53
N THR A 776 -17.81 -5.29 -33.31
CA THR A 776 -17.88 -4.31 -32.23
C THR A 776 -16.47 -4.05 -31.71
N ILE A 777 -15.96 -2.83 -31.92
CA ILE A 777 -14.60 -2.43 -31.52
C ILE A 777 -14.57 -1.60 -30.23
N ALA A 778 -15.71 -1.05 -29.82
CA ALA A 778 -15.85 -0.25 -28.60
C ALA A 778 -17.30 -0.19 -28.12
N THR A 779 -17.52 0.35 -26.93
CA THR A 779 -18.85 0.80 -26.47
C THR A 779 -18.80 2.31 -26.23
N PHE A 780 -19.65 3.06 -26.93
CA PHE A 780 -19.84 4.48 -26.65
C PHE A 780 -20.74 4.61 -25.42
N ASP A 781 -20.14 4.90 -24.26
CA ASP A 781 -20.84 5.13 -23.00
C ASP A 781 -21.09 6.63 -22.73
N PRO A 782 -22.35 7.12 -22.79
CA PRO A 782 -22.67 8.51 -22.53
C PRO A 782 -22.81 8.86 -21.03
N THR A 783 -22.67 7.92 -20.10
CA THR A 783 -23.03 8.11 -18.68
C THR A 783 -22.14 9.11 -17.94
N LEU A 784 -20.87 9.20 -18.33
CA LEU A 784 -19.90 10.14 -17.76
C LEU A 784 -19.74 11.42 -18.60
N LEU A 785 -20.38 11.48 -19.77
CA LEU A 785 -20.31 12.61 -20.69
C LEU A 785 -21.43 13.63 -20.40
N ILE A 786 -21.13 14.91 -20.65
CA ILE A 786 -22.13 15.97 -20.61
C ILE A 786 -23.00 15.84 -21.86
N ASN A 787 -24.29 16.15 -21.75
CA ASN A 787 -25.16 16.18 -22.93
C ASN A 787 -24.65 17.24 -23.91
N GLY A 788 -24.48 16.85 -25.17
CA GLY A 788 -23.70 17.63 -26.11
C GLY A 788 -23.48 16.93 -27.45
N ILE A 789 -23.01 17.71 -28.42
CA ILE A 789 -22.60 17.17 -29.73
C ILE A 789 -21.15 16.69 -29.61
N TYR A 790 -20.91 15.46 -30.03
CA TYR A 790 -19.58 14.84 -30.01
C TYR A 790 -19.17 14.41 -31.42
N LYS A 791 -17.92 14.70 -31.77
CA LYS A 791 -17.23 14.10 -32.91
C LYS A 791 -16.53 12.84 -32.41
N VAL A 792 -16.82 11.71 -33.03
CA VAL A 792 -16.02 10.49 -32.90
C VAL A 792 -15.03 10.45 -34.04
N ILE A 793 -13.75 10.35 -33.68
CA ILE A 793 -12.62 10.29 -34.59
C ILE A 793 -12.13 8.84 -34.59
N PHE A 794 -12.25 8.16 -35.72
CA PHE A 794 -11.69 6.82 -35.93
C PHE A 794 -10.51 6.92 -36.88
N GLU A 795 -9.33 6.57 -36.39
CA GLU A 795 -8.07 6.74 -37.10
C GLU A 795 -7.30 5.42 -37.11
N ALA A 796 -6.66 5.09 -38.23
CA ALA A 796 -5.80 3.92 -38.35
C ALA A 796 -4.53 4.25 -39.13
N GLU A 797 -3.45 3.57 -38.79
CA GLU A 797 -2.11 3.72 -39.35
C GLU A 797 -1.53 2.35 -39.73
N ASP A 798 -0.93 2.27 -40.92
CA ASP A 798 -0.22 1.08 -41.42
C ASP A 798 1.30 1.12 -41.11
N ALA A 799 2.02 0.10 -41.56
CA ALA A 799 3.46 -0.02 -41.37
C ALA A 799 4.31 1.02 -42.11
N ASN A 800 3.72 1.77 -43.04
CA ASN A 800 4.37 2.85 -43.79
C ASN A 800 4.05 4.24 -43.22
N GLY A 801 3.29 4.31 -42.13
CA GLY A 801 2.80 5.57 -41.56
C GLY A 801 1.68 6.21 -42.39
N GLN A 802 1.04 5.46 -43.29
CA GLN A 802 -0.13 5.94 -44.01
C GLN A 802 -1.33 5.88 -43.08
N THR A 803 -2.00 7.02 -42.91
CA THR A 803 -3.14 7.15 -42.01
C THR A 803 -4.44 7.33 -42.78
N THR A 804 -5.50 6.68 -42.31
CA THR A 804 -6.88 6.99 -42.70
C THR A 804 -7.66 7.42 -41.48
N GLN A 805 -8.46 8.47 -41.62
CA GLN A 805 -9.30 9.00 -40.56
C GLN A 805 -10.75 9.15 -41.05
N LEU A 806 -11.68 8.73 -40.20
CA LEU A 806 -13.11 9.03 -40.31
C LEU A 806 -13.55 9.87 -39.12
N THR A 807 -14.49 10.78 -39.37
CA THR A 807 -15.15 11.54 -38.32
C THR A 807 -16.65 11.38 -38.47
N SER A 808 -17.32 10.96 -37.40
CA SER A 808 -18.78 10.93 -37.30
C SER A 808 -19.23 11.81 -36.14
N THR A 809 -20.41 12.38 -36.25
CA THR A 809 -21.01 13.27 -35.26
C THR A 809 -22.17 12.56 -34.57
N TYR A 810 -22.22 12.63 -33.25
CA TYR A 810 -23.26 11.97 -32.45
C TYR A 810 -23.84 12.94 -31.43
N ASN A 811 -25.13 12.81 -31.16
CA ASN A 811 -25.85 13.61 -30.18
C ASN A 811 -25.95 12.81 -28.88
N VAL A 812 -25.26 13.24 -27.83
CA VAL A 812 -25.37 12.62 -26.51
C VAL A 812 -26.48 13.31 -25.72
N THR A 813 -27.54 12.56 -25.41
CA THR A 813 -28.72 13.06 -24.70
C THR A 813 -29.15 12.10 -23.59
N GLY A 814 -30.17 12.48 -22.80
CA GLY A 814 -30.77 11.63 -21.77
C GLY A 814 -30.16 11.75 -20.36
N ASP A 815 -30.88 11.18 -19.39
CA ASP A 815 -30.61 11.32 -17.95
C ASP A 815 -29.84 10.15 -17.33
N LEU A 816 -29.45 9.16 -18.13
CA LEU A 816 -28.68 8.00 -17.65
C LEU A 816 -27.23 8.44 -17.36
N LYS A 817 -27.01 9.02 -16.18
CA LYS A 817 -25.71 9.53 -15.71
C LYS A 817 -25.35 8.88 -14.38
N VAL A 818 -24.78 7.67 -14.44
CA VAL A 818 -24.48 6.85 -13.26
C VAL A 818 -23.35 7.49 -12.45
N GLY A 819 -23.53 7.64 -11.13
CA GLY A 819 -22.53 8.30 -10.26
C GLY A 819 -22.41 9.82 -10.45
N HIS A 820 -23.34 10.44 -11.20
CA HIS A 820 -23.37 11.89 -11.37
C HIS A 820 -23.81 12.58 -10.09
N PHE A 821 -22.95 13.43 -9.55
CA PHE A 821 -23.26 14.30 -8.42
C PHE A 821 -23.11 15.74 -8.90
N SER A 822 -24.24 16.43 -9.03
CA SER A 822 -24.26 17.87 -9.21
C SER A 822 -25.15 18.51 -8.16
N PHE A 823 -24.66 19.59 -7.57
CA PHE A 823 -25.44 20.41 -6.66
C PHE A 823 -25.15 21.88 -6.94
N THR A 824 -26.18 22.69 -6.73
CA THR A 824 -26.11 24.14 -6.94
C THR A 824 -26.25 24.85 -5.61
N VAL A 825 -25.30 25.73 -5.32
CA VAL A 825 -25.27 26.60 -4.14
C VAL A 825 -25.72 28.00 -4.58
N GLU A 826 -26.71 28.55 -3.90
CA GLU A 826 -27.11 29.95 -4.09
C GLU A 826 -26.20 30.85 -3.26
N ASP A 827 -25.34 31.64 -3.93
CA ASP A 827 -24.43 32.55 -3.25
C ASP A 827 -25.05 33.93 -3.00
N LEU A 828 -25.93 34.37 -3.91
CA LEU A 828 -26.57 35.68 -3.82
C LEU A 828 -27.93 35.68 -4.49
N SER A 829 -28.94 36.18 -3.78
CA SER A 829 -30.29 36.39 -4.32
C SER A 829 -30.73 37.82 -4.01
N ILE A 830 -30.92 38.61 -5.06
CA ILE A 830 -31.38 39.99 -4.96
C ILE A 830 -32.85 40.00 -5.38
N PRO A 831 -33.80 40.08 -4.42
CA PRO A 831 -35.22 40.17 -4.75
C PRO A 831 -35.52 41.52 -5.40
N MET A 832 -36.13 41.51 -6.58
CA MET A 832 -36.59 42.69 -7.31
C MET A 832 -38.05 42.50 -7.74
N MET A 833 -38.77 43.60 -7.98
CA MET A 833 -40.12 43.57 -8.53
C MET A 833 -40.08 43.06 -9.98
N GLY A 834 -40.32 41.77 -10.17
CA GLY A 834 -40.18 41.07 -11.45
C GLY A 834 -39.51 39.71 -11.24
N MET A 835 -38.40 39.45 -11.93
CA MET A 835 -37.56 38.25 -11.73
C MET A 835 -36.38 38.58 -10.80
N PRO A 836 -36.13 37.80 -9.73
CA PRO A 836 -34.96 38.00 -8.87
C PRO A 836 -33.68 37.66 -9.63
N ILE A 837 -32.61 38.43 -9.40
CA ILE A 837 -31.27 38.05 -9.87
C ILE A 837 -30.68 37.07 -8.86
N ARG A 838 -30.33 35.87 -9.33
CA ARG A 838 -29.65 34.84 -8.54
C ARG A 838 -28.26 34.59 -9.11
N VAL A 839 -27.25 34.58 -8.26
CA VAL A 839 -25.91 34.07 -8.56
C VAL A 839 -25.81 32.71 -7.90
N LEU A 840 -25.65 31.70 -8.74
CA LEU A 840 -25.63 30.29 -8.35
C LEU A 840 -24.28 29.70 -8.76
N ARG A 841 -23.68 28.88 -7.90
CA ARG A 841 -22.50 28.06 -8.20
C ARG A 841 -22.89 26.60 -8.27
N THR A 842 -22.57 25.93 -9.37
CA THR A 842 -22.88 24.51 -9.58
C THR A 842 -21.58 23.71 -9.62
N TYR A 843 -21.48 22.70 -8.76
CA TYR A 843 -20.47 21.65 -8.89
C TYR A 843 -21.03 20.52 -9.75
N ASP A 844 -20.23 19.97 -10.67
CA ASP A 844 -20.61 18.83 -11.49
C ASP A 844 -19.43 17.85 -11.60
N THR A 845 -19.61 16.61 -11.12
CA THR A 845 -18.55 15.59 -11.13
C THR A 845 -18.06 15.22 -12.54
N ARG A 846 -18.86 15.45 -13.59
CA ARG A 846 -18.42 15.25 -14.99
C ARG A 846 -17.36 16.25 -15.43
N ARG A 847 -17.25 17.37 -14.73
CA ARG A 847 -16.33 18.47 -15.01
C ARG A 847 -15.18 18.54 -14.00
N LYS A 848 -14.99 17.50 -13.17
CA LYS A 848 -14.01 17.49 -12.07
C LYS A 848 -12.55 17.69 -12.52
N GLY A 849 -12.23 17.41 -13.78
CA GLY A 849 -10.90 17.67 -14.37
C GLY A 849 -10.75 19.06 -15.00
N GLU A 850 -11.83 19.85 -15.08
CA GLU A 850 -11.83 21.19 -15.66
C GLU A 850 -11.69 22.27 -14.59
N SER A 851 -10.67 23.13 -14.71
CA SER A 851 -10.51 24.31 -13.85
C SER A 851 -11.45 25.42 -14.32
N LEU A 852 -12.59 25.57 -13.64
CA LEU A 852 -13.67 26.49 -14.01
C LEU A 852 -13.71 27.73 -13.09
N ASP A 853 -14.81 28.49 -13.13
CA ASP A 853 -14.98 29.80 -12.50
C ASP A 853 -14.56 29.85 -11.02
N PHE A 854 -14.73 28.74 -10.29
CA PHE A 854 -14.41 28.67 -8.85
C PHE A 854 -13.52 27.48 -8.47
N GLY A 855 -12.80 26.90 -9.44
CA GLY A 855 -11.94 25.73 -9.25
C GLY A 855 -12.42 24.51 -10.02
N GLN A 856 -11.80 23.36 -9.75
CA GLN A 856 -12.04 22.12 -10.47
C GLN A 856 -13.52 21.69 -10.36
N GLY A 857 -14.23 21.61 -11.49
CA GLY A 857 -15.64 21.20 -11.56
C GLY A 857 -16.70 22.22 -11.10
N TRP A 858 -16.32 23.47 -10.81
CA TRP A 858 -17.24 24.52 -10.30
C TRP A 858 -17.52 25.65 -11.29
N SER A 859 -18.79 25.85 -11.66
CA SER A 859 -19.22 26.89 -12.62
C SER A 859 -20.31 27.81 -12.09
N VAL A 860 -20.47 29.02 -12.65
CA VAL A 860 -21.55 29.96 -12.30
C VAL A 860 -22.78 29.78 -13.22
N SER A 861 -23.99 29.64 -12.67
CA SER A 861 -25.16 29.20 -13.47
C SER A 861 -25.83 30.25 -14.36
N TYR A 862 -25.39 31.52 -14.39
CA TYR A 862 -26.06 32.56 -15.21
C TYR A 862 -25.72 32.48 -16.72
N GLN A 863 -24.92 31.49 -17.15
CA GLN A 863 -24.56 31.24 -18.55
C GLN A 863 -24.71 29.77 -18.99
N ASN A 864 -25.49 28.94 -18.29
CA ASN A 864 -25.56 27.50 -18.58
C ASN A 864 -26.42 27.12 -19.81
N THR A 865 -26.78 28.07 -20.68
CA THR A 865 -27.37 27.73 -21.98
C THR A 865 -26.24 27.48 -22.97
N LYS A 866 -26.06 26.23 -23.35
CA LYS A 866 -25.04 25.81 -24.32
C LYS A 866 -25.70 25.68 -25.70
N ILE A 867 -25.12 26.29 -26.72
CA ILE A 867 -25.56 26.13 -28.11
C ILE A 867 -24.45 25.45 -28.88
N GLU A 868 -24.77 24.35 -29.55
CA GLU A 868 -23.85 23.59 -30.39
C GLU A 868 -24.45 23.39 -31.77
N GLU A 869 -23.63 23.54 -32.80
CA GLU A 869 -24.00 23.31 -34.19
C GLU A 869 -23.31 22.03 -34.66
N SER A 870 -24.04 21.10 -35.31
CA SER A 870 -23.45 19.83 -35.78
C SER A 870 -22.39 20.06 -36.86
N ARG A 871 -22.52 21.15 -37.62
CA ARG A 871 -21.59 21.65 -38.65
C ARG A 871 -21.91 23.11 -38.97
N VAL A 872 -21.10 23.73 -39.83
CA VAL A 872 -21.43 25.05 -40.41
C VAL A 872 -22.77 24.97 -41.12
N ILE A 873 -23.77 25.70 -40.63
CA ILE A 873 -25.17 25.46 -41.00
C ILE A 873 -25.45 25.68 -42.50
N GLY A 874 -24.73 26.61 -43.12
CA GLY A 874 -24.84 26.91 -44.55
C GLY A 874 -24.16 25.89 -45.49
N GLU A 875 -23.41 24.92 -44.98
CA GLU A 875 -22.68 23.94 -45.80
C GLU A 875 -23.51 22.70 -46.16
N ASN A 876 -23.15 22.07 -47.28
CA ASN A 876 -23.71 20.80 -47.78
C ASN A 876 -25.24 20.83 -48.02
N TRP A 877 -25.65 21.65 -48.98
CA TRP A 877 -27.02 21.73 -49.47
C TRP A 877 -27.09 21.28 -50.93
N GLU A 878 -28.24 20.77 -51.36
CA GLU A 878 -28.49 20.30 -52.71
C GLU A 878 -29.75 20.95 -53.28
N LEU A 879 -29.74 21.21 -54.59
CA LEU A 879 -30.92 21.61 -55.33
C LEU A 879 -31.54 20.37 -55.98
N ASN A 880 -32.54 19.80 -55.33
CA ASN A 880 -33.25 18.64 -55.81
C ASN A 880 -34.40 19.02 -56.74
N GLU A 881 -34.59 18.24 -57.79
CA GLU A 881 -35.70 18.40 -58.72
C GLU A 881 -36.74 17.30 -58.50
N TYR A 882 -37.98 17.72 -58.30
CA TYR A 882 -39.12 16.83 -58.12
C TYR A 882 -40.20 17.07 -59.18
N GLY A 883 -40.82 16.00 -59.65
CA GLY A 883 -41.90 16.04 -60.64
C GLY A 883 -41.43 16.23 -62.09
N THR A 884 -42.38 16.34 -63.03
CA THR A 884 -42.08 16.53 -64.46
C THR A 884 -43.09 17.49 -65.12
N GLY A 885 -42.68 18.19 -66.18
CA GLY A 885 -43.57 19.11 -66.92
C GLY A 885 -44.08 20.29 -66.09
N LEU A 886 -45.41 20.49 -66.03
CA LEU A 886 -46.05 21.58 -65.29
C LEU A 886 -46.05 21.38 -63.76
N SER A 887 -45.64 20.22 -63.26
CA SER A 887 -45.49 19.95 -61.81
C SER A 887 -44.02 19.94 -61.35
N ARG A 888 -43.09 20.46 -62.16
CA ARG A 888 -41.65 20.51 -61.86
C ARG A 888 -41.37 21.54 -60.76
N GLN A 889 -40.76 21.08 -59.67
CA GLN A 889 -40.36 21.90 -58.52
C GLN A 889 -38.88 21.70 -58.25
N PHE A 890 -38.19 22.80 -57.91
CA PHE A 890 -36.82 22.78 -57.43
C PHE A 890 -36.84 23.08 -55.93
N CYS A 891 -36.23 22.20 -55.14
CA CYS A 891 -36.19 22.28 -53.69
C CYS A 891 -34.74 22.38 -53.22
N ILE A 892 -34.47 23.32 -52.31
CA ILE A 892 -33.16 23.43 -51.66
C ILE A 892 -33.25 22.64 -50.36
N GLU A 893 -32.41 21.61 -50.22
CA GLU A 893 -32.47 20.66 -49.12
C GLU A 893 -31.06 20.36 -48.61
N PRO A 894 -30.87 20.19 -47.30
CA PRO A 894 -29.56 19.83 -46.78
C PRO A 894 -29.23 18.37 -47.12
N ILE A 895 -27.95 18.10 -47.39
CA ILE A 895 -27.40 16.75 -47.44
C ILE A 895 -27.10 16.35 -45.99
N GLY A 896 -27.87 15.42 -45.41
CA GLY A 896 -27.85 15.11 -43.97
C GLY A 896 -28.77 16.04 -43.15
N LYS A 897 -28.60 16.07 -41.83
CA LYS A 897 -29.41 16.90 -40.92
C LYS A 897 -28.54 17.93 -40.18
N PRO A 898 -28.34 19.13 -40.73
CA PRO A 898 -27.69 20.22 -40.00
C PRO A 898 -28.53 20.57 -38.77
N GLN A 899 -27.95 20.40 -37.59
CA GLN A 899 -28.66 20.51 -36.32
C GLN A 899 -28.05 21.62 -35.48
N VAL A 900 -28.93 22.34 -34.78
CA VAL A 900 -28.56 23.24 -33.70
C VAL A 900 -29.17 22.67 -32.43
N MET A 901 -28.33 22.42 -31.44
CA MET A 901 -28.73 21.86 -30.16
C MET A 901 -28.53 22.87 -29.06
N VAL A 902 -29.57 23.08 -28.26
CA VAL A 902 -29.60 24.03 -27.15
C VAL A 902 -29.77 23.23 -25.85
N THR A 903 -28.69 23.13 -25.07
CA THR A 903 -28.74 22.54 -23.73
C THR A 903 -29.10 23.62 -22.72
N LEU A 904 -30.21 23.42 -22.00
CA LEU A 904 -30.72 24.34 -20.98
C LEU A 904 -29.99 24.15 -19.63
N PRO A 905 -30.06 25.13 -18.71
CA PRO A 905 -29.38 25.05 -17.41
C PRO A 905 -29.78 23.86 -16.53
N ASN A 906 -30.93 23.25 -16.77
CA ASN A 906 -31.42 22.07 -16.08
C ASN A 906 -30.96 20.75 -16.72
N GLY A 907 -30.21 20.80 -17.83
CA GLY A 907 -29.73 19.62 -18.56
C GLY A 907 -30.65 19.16 -19.70
N ASP A 908 -31.86 19.72 -19.80
CA ASP A 908 -32.77 19.44 -20.91
C ASP A 908 -32.15 19.91 -22.23
N VAL A 909 -32.40 19.17 -23.30
CA VAL A 909 -31.83 19.42 -24.63
C VAL A 909 -32.95 19.67 -25.62
N GLU A 910 -32.89 20.81 -26.30
CA GLU A 910 -33.81 21.20 -27.38
C GLU A 910 -33.03 21.16 -28.70
N THR A 911 -33.46 20.35 -29.67
CA THR A 911 -32.75 20.09 -30.93
C THR A 911 -33.56 20.59 -32.12
N PHE A 912 -32.91 21.31 -33.01
CA PHE A 912 -33.54 21.90 -34.18
C PHE A 912 -32.81 21.54 -35.48
N ASN A 913 -33.56 21.13 -36.49
CA ASN A 913 -33.05 20.90 -37.85
C ASN A 913 -33.11 22.19 -38.67
N ALA A 914 -32.00 22.56 -39.30
CA ALA A 914 -31.95 23.71 -40.19
C ALA A 914 -32.56 23.36 -41.55
N VAL A 915 -33.54 24.15 -41.98
CA VAL A 915 -34.23 24.07 -43.28
C VAL A 915 -34.31 25.46 -43.91
N VAL A 916 -34.76 25.55 -45.16
CA VAL A 916 -35.02 26.84 -45.80
C VAL A 916 -36.49 27.05 -46.14
N THR A 917 -36.96 28.29 -46.07
CA THR A 917 -38.31 28.70 -46.47
C THR A 917 -38.27 29.84 -47.49
N PRO A 918 -38.98 29.75 -48.64
CA PRO A 918 -39.70 28.57 -49.11
C PRO A 918 -38.73 27.45 -49.55
N ARG A 919 -38.98 26.20 -49.10
CA ARG A 919 -38.15 25.03 -49.44
C ARG A 919 -38.12 24.74 -50.94
N CYS A 920 -39.26 24.93 -51.61
CA CYS A 920 -39.45 24.59 -53.01
C CYS A 920 -40.09 25.74 -53.80
N ALA A 921 -39.69 25.91 -55.06
CA ALA A 921 -40.31 26.83 -56.01
C ALA A 921 -40.55 26.16 -57.37
N MET A 922 -41.57 26.62 -58.10
CA MET A 922 -41.88 26.12 -59.44
C MET A 922 -41.00 26.78 -60.49
N PHE A 923 -40.55 25.99 -61.46
CA PHE A 923 -39.78 26.40 -62.64
C PHE A 923 -38.36 26.97 -62.40
N GLN A 924 -37.99 27.31 -61.16
CA GLN A 924 -36.66 27.79 -60.77
C GLN A 924 -36.37 27.47 -59.30
N ALA A 925 -35.11 27.56 -58.87
CA ALA A 925 -34.74 27.50 -57.45
C ALA A 925 -35.42 28.64 -56.66
N PRO A 926 -35.79 28.42 -55.38
CA PRO A 926 -36.33 29.46 -54.52
C PRO A 926 -35.46 30.73 -54.52
N PRO A 927 -35.98 31.90 -54.98
CA PRO A 927 -35.25 33.15 -54.86
C PRO A 927 -35.30 33.62 -53.40
N ASN A 928 -34.13 33.97 -52.83
CA ASN A 928 -33.94 34.44 -51.45
C ASN A 928 -34.44 33.44 -50.38
N PRO A 929 -33.84 32.24 -50.28
CA PRO A 929 -34.19 31.29 -49.22
C PRO A 929 -33.85 31.87 -47.84
N VAL A 930 -34.79 31.81 -46.90
CA VAL A 930 -34.54 32.17 -45.50
C VAL A 930 -34.27 30.91 -44.70
N LEU A 931 -33.19 30.91 -43.90
CA LEU A 931 -32.89 29.83 -42.97
C LEU A 931 -33.90 29.81 -41.82
N VAL A 932 -34.49 28.65 -41.57
CA VAL A 932 -35.47 28.40 -40.51
C VAL A 932 -35.08 27.13 -39.76
N PHE A 933 -35.40 27.06 -38.47
CA PHE A 933 -35.09 25.91 -37.62
C PHE A 933 -36.37 25.19 -37.23
N GLU A 934 -36.52 23.94 -37.68
CA GLU A 934 -37.66 23.07 -37.35
C GLU A 934 -37.32 22.23 -36.11
N PRO A 935 -38.13 22.26 -35.03
CA PRO A 935 -37.87 21.47 -33.82
C PRO A 935 -37.99 19.95 -34.09
N GLU A 936 -37.10 19.16 -33.50
CA GLU A 936 -37.22 17.69 -33.52
C GLU A 936 -38.24 17.16 -32.50
N SER A 937 -38.56 15.87 -32.61
CA SER A 937 -39.40 15.13 -31.65
C SER A 937 -38.87 15.36 -30.22
N ASN A 938 -39.71 15.87 -29.31
CA ASN A 938 -39.40 16.28 -27.92
C ASN A 938 -38.83 17.70 -27.73
N THR A 939 -38.70 18.51 -28.79
CA THR A 939 -38.40 19.94 -28.70
C THR A 939 -39.70 20.73 -28.74
N PHE A 940 -40.00 21.52 -27.69
CA PHE A 940 -41.25 22.28 -27.57
C PHE A 940 -41.05 23.79 -27.78
N SER A 941 -39.80 24.22 -27.87
CA SER A 941 -39.42 25.60 -28.13
C SER A 941 -39.26 25.88 -29.63
N SER A 942 -39.04 27.15 -29.99
CA SER A 942 -38.75 27.59 -31.37
C SER A 942 -37.41 28.30 -31.37
N LEU A 943 -36.58 28.07 -32.39
CA LEU A 943 -35.29 28.71 -32.54
C LEU A 943 -35.30 29.67 -33.73
N GLN A 944 -34.79 30.88 -33.55
CA GLN A 944 -34.61 31.85 -34.62
C GLN A 944 -33.16 32.36 -34.67
N SER A 945 -32.55 32.37 -35.86
CA SER A 945 -31.28 33.08 -36.06
C SER A 945 -31.51 34.60 -35.99
N LEU A 946 -30.68 35.29 -35.20
CA LEU A 946 -30.65 36.74 -35.10
C LEU A 946 -29.70 37.40 -36.10
N ASP A 947 -28.95 36.60 -36.84
CA ASP A 947 -27.98 37.06 -37.85
C ASP A 947 -28.58 37.04 -39.26
N ALA A 948 -29.72 36.35 -39.46
CA ALA A 948 -30.46 36.34 -40.72
C ALA A 948 -31.51 37.48 -40.77
N LEU A 949 -31.14 38.66 -41.29
CA LEU A 949 -32.11 39.74 -41.57
C LEU A 949 -32.71 39.59 -42.98
N GLY A 950 -33.49 38.53 -43.22
CA GLY A 950 -34.53 38.46 -44.26
C GLY A 950 -34.16 38.56 -45.76
N ASP A 951 -32.99 39.07 -46.16
CA ASP A 951 -32.61 39.29 -47.57
C ASP A 951 -31.12 38.93 -47.89
N ASP A 952 -30.37 38.37 -46.94
CA ASP A 952 -28.90 38.22 -47.03
C ASP A 952 -28.38 36.80 -47.37
N ILE A 953 -29.24 35.80 -47.63
CA ILE A 953 -28.84 34.41 -47.91
C ILE A 953 -29.18 34.00 -49.36
N TYR A 954 -28.21 33.41 -50.07
CA TYR A 954 -28.39 32.89 -51.43
C TYR A 954 -27.82 31.47 -51.57
N PHE A 955 -28.52 30.59 -52.28
CA PHE A 955 -28.01 29.25 -52.60
C PHE A 955 -27.11 29.26 -53.84
N ALA A 956 -25.83 28.94 -53.68
CA ALA A 956 -24.89 28.78 -54.78
C ALA A 956 -23.92 27.62 -54.52
N ASN A 957 -23.64 26.83 -55.57
CA ASN A 957 -22.65 25.73 -55.54
C ASN A 957 -22.82 24.74 -54.38
N GLY A 958 -24.05 24.45 -53.97
CA GLY A 958 -24.33 23.51 -52.88
C GLY A 958 -24.16 24.09 -51.47
N THR A 959 -24.24 25.41 -51.33
CA THR A 959 -24.05 26.11 -50.07
C THR A 959 -25.04 27.27 -49.95
N LEU A 960 -25.53 27.54 -48.75
CA LEU A 960 -26.21 28.78 -48.41
C LEU A 960 -25.16 29.82 -48.05
N ILE A 961 -25.01 30.84 -48.88
CA ILE A 961 -23.97 31.86 -48.78
C ILE A 961 -24.55 33.14 -48.17
N ASP A 962 -23.80 33.75 -47.28
CA ASP A 962 -24.03 35.10 -46.76
C ASP A 962 -23.55 36.16 -47.78
N LEU A 963 -24.46 37.02 -48.24
CA LEU A 963 -24.16 38.06 -49.23
C LEU A 963 -23.23 39.16 -48.71
N GLY A 964 -23.09 39.30 -47.39
CA GLY A 964 -22.22 40.31 -46.76
C GLY A 964 -20.74 39.98 -46.85
N ASN A 965 -20.37 38.69 -46.90
CA ASN A 965 -18.97 38.22 -46.84
C ASN A 965 -18.61 37.12 -47.85
N GLY A 966 -19.60 36.50 -48.52
CA GLY A 966 -19.39 35.45 -49.51
C GLY A 966 -19.01 34.08 -48.94
N THR A 967 -19.12 33.87 -47.62
CA THR A 967 -18.82 32.59 -46.96
C THR A 967 -20.11 31.80 -46.71
N PRO A 968 -20.03 30.47 -46.43
CA PRO A 968 -21.18 29.72 -45.94
C PRO A 968 -21.81 30.45 -44.74
N PHE A 969 -23.13 30.60 -44.77
CA PHE A 969 -23.85 31.30 -43.72
C PHE A 969 -23.81 30.47 -42.43
N ASN A 970 -23.23 31.03 -41.37
CA ASN A 970 -23.20 30.41 -40.05
C ASN A 970 -23.67 31.40 -38.98
N PRO A 971 -24.87 31.22 -38.39
CA PRO A 971 -25.33 32.10 -37.33
C PRO A 971 -24.42 32.01 -36.11
N SER A 972 -24.15 33.15 -35.50
CA SER A 972 -23.44 33.28 -34.22
C SER A 972 -24.38 33.65 -33.07
N ARG A 973 -25.62 34.06 -33.38
CA ARG A 973 -26.63 34.50 -32.42
C ARG A 973 -28.00 33.89 -32.71
N TYR A 974 -28.62 33.40 -31.65
CA TYR A 974 -29.91 32.72 -31.66
C TYR A 974 -30.86 33.33 -30.62
N LEU A 975 -32.17 33.27 -30.89
CA LEU A 975 -33.26 33.64 -29.99
C LEU A 975 -34.25 32.50 -29.81
#